data_AF-A0A8J2IPV2-F1
#
_entry.id   AF-A0A8J2IPV2-F1
#
_cell.length_a   1.000
_cell.length_b   1.000
_cell.length_c   1.000
_cell.angle_alpha   90.00
_cell.angle_beta   90.00
_cell.angle_gamma   90.00
#
_symmetry.space_group_name_H-M   'P 1'
#
loop_
_entity.id
_entity.type
_entity.pdbx_description
1 polymer ?
#
loop_
_entity_poly.entity_id
_entity_poly.type
_entity_poly.pdbx_seq_one_letter_code
_entity_poly.pdbx_strand_id
1 'polypeptide(L)'
;MPTLPKQYNSIDEYAKDIVEFIDTPLVRQITGGIHVNDSLIYNAWDVLPSDWTSWWTSFPNHCIAQQDLIDSIEELRPSIAANDEMDEARRYRPLLDRPESLSKWLESIQSLALPRDQRPGKVITLPEILASRMKTKKIAEVSTAAAYIHSVCQTNNITHVIDMGSGQGYLSISLAYLFPELHVLAIDGSESQIAASKACADSLGIPESRIQHMRRYIDGTPPLADEIAAWAGGEKCMLVGLHACGNLSDHMLRYFTTVPFIVRLGVVGCCYNHIVPRSATYPEGFPISGKMREKNVSLSGTALMTGCQAPNNWERADPSKEESMYSKRRFYRALLEKIFHDKGIELDKEDRPTWGVSKGDMASFSAFTRRAMRCLNVDESKISDADLAAYEERYQGYEARHFFHSIHHSPITSSFNLTMSSTKEQYKYPINAWGRPGGLVEKPGYYVDKPEIWVYCDKFSYDPKETSQVSVKVHTTEATFELEVIRDGFKPETVFTLQDIPGKRQETPTESYKNGCNWQESVSLDISSYSSGFYLVIARTVVPESSHPIEAEGFFIVNSSERNVSDSKSQADFVLIHTTSTIMAYNDWGGANHYRGVEDDGCNEIPSPFSSRDRPLCRGMLRLPLGAPREGNGQWVPVPGEPPRYPALEWSYMHGYSRHYADAGYATYERPFLVWAEEQGYKVHHLTQHDLHHEADCLDGYKLAVIVGHDEYWTWEMRDAMDAFIDHGGRLARFAGNYAWQVRFEQHGELQICYKDATQDPLFGKNNQRVSTLWDWGPIQRPGAETMGVTATMGGYTCYGSATSRWSGGFQVFRPKHWALEGSHLDYGDLFGCDAKIASFEVDGCDYNVRKGLPYPTGDDGAPTNMEIIATCPGTSGEEDHWEGKHLLNAPVSEM
;
A
#
# COMPACT_ATOMS: atom_id res chain seq x y z
N MET A 1 29.00 10.07 -23.58
CA MET A 1 29.06 9.03 -22.52
C MET A 1 29.24 9.71 -21.17
N PRO A 2 28.66 9.19 -20.07
CA PRO A 2 28.94 9.68 -18.73
C PRO A 2 30.44 9.60 -18.43
N THR A 3 30.94 10.53 -17.61
CA THR A 3 32.32 10.47 -17.12
C THR A 3 32.37 9.41 -16.01
N LEU A 4 32.95 8.24 -16.31
CA LEU A 4 33.12 7.14 -15.36
C LEU A 4 34.36 7.36 -14.48
N PRO A 5 34.49 6.66 -13.33
CA PRO A 5 35.73 6.66 -12.57
C PRO A 5 36.87 6.11 -13.44
N LYS A 6 38.09 6.62 -13.25
CA LYS A 6 39.22 6.41 -14.19
C LYS A 6 39.56 4.96 -14.47
N GLN A 7 39.32 4.04 -13.52
CA GLN A 7 39.60 2.62 -13.72
C GLN A 7 38.54 1.88 -14.54
N TYR A 8 37.39 2.51 -14.82
CA TYR A 8 36.32 1.93 -15.62
C TYR A 8 36.33 2.50 -17.03
N ASN A 9 36.51 1.62 -18.02
CA ASN A 9 36.38 1.96 -19.44
C ASN A 9 34.99 1.61 -20.00
N SER A 10 34.15 0.96 -19.19
CA SER A 10 32.83 0.47 -19.55
C SER A 10 31.80 0.80 -18.48
N ILE A 11 30.63 1.31 -18.90
CA ILE A 11 29.47 1.50 -18.03
C ILE A 11 29.02 0.15 -17.46
N ASP A 12 29.20 -0.93 -18.23
CA ASP A 12 28.76 -2.25 -17.83
C ASP A 12 29.57 -2.84 -16.69
N GLU A 13 30.89 -2.63 -16.72
CA GLU A 13 31.81 -3.04 -15.65
C GLU A 13 31.54 -2.21 -14.39
N TYR A 14 31.43 -0.89 -14.55
CA TYR A 14 31.11 0.01 -13.44
C TYR A 14 29.77 -0.35 -12.76
N ALA A 15 28.73 -0.59 -13.55
CA ALA A 15 27.42 -0.97 -13.05
C ALA A 15 27.42 -2.33 -12.33
N LYS A 16 28.31 -3.25 -12.71
CA LYS A 16 28.43 -4.54 -12.03
C LYS A 16 29.06 -4.36 -10.65
N ASP A 17 30.20 -3.68 -10.59
CA ASP A 17 30.97 -3.55 -9.34
C ASP A 17 30.22 -2.70 -8.30
N ILE A 18 29.51 -1.65 -8.73
CA ILE A 18 28.70 -0.86 -7.80
C ILE A 18 27.53 -1.67 -7.22
N VAL A 19 26.92 -2.57 -8.00
CA VAL A 19 25.85 -3.46 -7.53
C VAL A 19 26.40 -4.47 -6.53
N GLU A 20 27.55 -5.07 -6.81
CA GLU A 20 28.19 -6.00 -5.89
C GLU A 20 28.58 -5.31 -4.56
N PHE A 21 29.04 -4.05 -4.63
CA PHE A 21 29.40 -3.27 -3.45
C PHE A 21 28.20 -2.91 -2.57
N ILE A 22 27.09 -2.42 -3.14
CA ILE A 22 25.89 -2.07 -2.37
C ILE A 22 25.21 -3.28 -1.75
N ASP A 23 25.42 -4.47 -2.32
CA ASP A 23 24.85 -5.72 -1.82
C ASP A 23 25.58 -6.27 -0.58
N THR A 24 26.77 -5.74 -0.28
CA THR A 24 27.54 -6.22 0.87
C THR A 24 26.77 -6.01 2.18
N PRO A 25 26.80 -6.98 3.12
CA PRO A 25 26.09 -6.88 4.39
C PRO A 25 26.41 -5.60 5.17
N LEU A 26 27.68 -5.19 5.12
CA LEU A 26 28.14 -3.97 5.78
C LEU A 26 27.53 -2.70 5.18
N VAL A 27 27.43 -2.60 3.84
CA VAL A 27 26.81 -1.43 3.21
C VAL A 27 25.31 -1.41 3.50
N ARG A 28 24.62 -2.54 3.40
CA ARG A 28 23.19 -2.63 3.76
C ARG A 28 22.93 -2.25 5.22
N GLN A 29 23.80 -2.67 6.13
CA GLN A 29 23.72 -2.34 7.55
C GLN A 29 23.88 -0.83 7.78
N ILE A 30 24.95 -0.24 7.24
CA ILE A 30 25.27 1.19 7.40
C ILE A 30 24.21 2.08 6.74
N THR A 31 23.65 1.64 5.61
CA THR A 31 22.71 2.44 4.81
C THR A 31 21.25 2.07 5.04
N GLY A 32 20.89 1.40 6.14
CA GLY A 32 19.46 1.13 6.44
C GLY A 32 19.14 -0.05 7.34
N GLY A 33 20.14 -0.83 7.78
CA GLY A 33 19.90 -1.95 8.69
C GLY A 33 19.60 -1.52 10.13
N ILE A 34 20.18 -0.41 10.59
CA ILE A 34 19.89 0.18 11.91
C ILE A 34 19.75 1.70 11.77
N HIS A 35 18.60 2.25 12.13
CA HIS A 35 18.39 3.70 12.10
C HIS A 35 19.14 4.39 13.26
N VAL A 36 19.59 5.63 13.05
CA VAL A 36 20.55 6.28 13.94
C VAL A 36 20.04 6.45 15.38
N ASN A 37 18.76 6.81 15.56
CA ASN A 37 18.16 6.98 16.89
C ASN A 37 18.10 5.67 17.69
N ASP A 38 18.23 4.54 16.99
CA ASP A 38 18.05 3.21 17.52
C ASP A 38 19.39 2.52 17.82
N SER A 39 20.47 3.25 17.62
CA SER A 39 21.82 2.72 17.75
C SER A 39 22.14 2.27 19.19
N LEU A 40 21.56 2.92 20.21
CA LEU A 40 21.68 2.53 21.61
C LEU A 40 20.72 1.38 22.01
N ILE A 41 19.64 1.21 21.25
CA ILE A 41 18.64 0.14 21.42
C ILE A 41 19.23 -1.17 20.90
N TYR A 42 19.79 -1.17 19.69
CA TYR A 42 20.32 -2.37 19.05
C TYR A 42 21.84 -2.54 19.13
N ASN A 43 22.52 -1.75 19.97
CA ASN A 43 23.97 -1.78 20.09
C ASN A 43 24.68 -1.75 18.73
N ALA A 44 24.28 -0.82 17.86
CA ALA A 44 24.70 -0.80 16.47
C ALA A 44 26.23 -0.71 16.29
N TRP A 45 26.91 -0.19 17.30
CA TRP A 45 28.37 -0.20 17.43
C TRP A 45 28.96 -1.61 17.40
N ASP A 46 28.37 -2.56 18.14
CA ASP A 46 28.92 -3.91 18.31
C ASP A 46 28.70 -4.80 17.08
N VAL A 47 27.87 -4.35 16.14
CA VAL A 47 27.57 -5.04 14.88
C VAL A 47 28.55 -4.61 13.76
N LEU A 48 29.38 -3.59 13.97
CA LEU A 48 30.46 -3.22 13.04
C LEU A 48 31.67 -4.15 13.18
N PRO A 49 32.54 -4.26 12.16
CA PRO A 49 33.76 -5.06 12.27
C PRO A 49 34.57 -4.68 13.52
N SER A 50 34.87 -5.69 14.34
CA SER A 50 35.44 -5.48 15.69
C SER A 50 36.80 -4.79 15.69
N ASP A 51 37.56 -4.90 14.61
CA ASP A 51 38.83 -4.20 14.40
C ASP A 51 38.62 -2.70 14.15
N TRP A 52 37.52 -2.31 13.51
CA TRP A 52 37.16 -0.91 13.30
C TRP A 52 36.76 -0.26 14.62
N THR A 53 35.88 -0.92 15.38
CA THR A 53 35.38 -0.39 16.65
C THR A 53 36.46 -0.35 17.72
N SER A 54 37.36 -1.34 17.75
CA SER A 54 38.53 -1.33 18.64
C SER A 54 39.48 -0.18 18.29
N TRP A 55 39.73 0.05 17.00
CA TRP A 55 40.58 1.13 16.54
C TRP A 55 40.00 2.51 16.85
N TRP A 56 38.71 2.73 16.57
CA TRP A 56 38.04 3.99 16.92
C TRP A 56 37.99 4.25 18.42
N THR A 57 37.79 3.21 19.24
CA THR A 57 37.80 3.32 20.70
C THR A 57 39.19 3.65 21.26
N SER A 58 40.26 3.42 20.50
CA SER A 58 41.63 3.75 20.90
C SER A 58 41.92 5.26 20.90
N PHE A 59 41.13 6.07 20.19
CA PHE A 59 41.36 7.50 20.12
C PHE A 59 40.83 8.21 21.36
N PRO A 60 41.62 9.11 21.98
CA PRO A 60 41.15 9.92 23.09
C PRO A 60 40.08 10.93 22.67
N ASN A 61 39.99 11.25 21.37
CA ASN A 61 38.96 12.10 20.80
C ASN A 61 38.44 11.49 19.48
N HIS A 62 37.17 11.10 19.47
CA HIS A 62 36.50 10.47 18.35
C HIS A 62 36.31 11.39 17.13
N CYS A 63 36.38 12.71 17.32
CA CYS A 63 36.39 13.69 16.22
C CYS A 63 37.56 13.46 15.25
N ILE A 64 38.66 12.85 15.72
CA ILE A 64 39.82 12.50 14.89
C ILE A 64 39.46 11.38 13.92
N ALA A 65 38.83 10.32 14.42
CA ALA A 65 38.33 9.21 13.59
C ALA A 65 37.24 9.66 12.60
N GLN A 66 36.38 10.60 13.03
CA GLN A 66 35.41 11.24 12.15
C GLN A 66 36.09 11.98 11.00
N GLN A 67 37.04 12.87 11.32
CA GLN A 67 37.72 13.66 10.30
C GLN A 67 38.45 12.76 9.30
N ASP A 68 39.09 11.70 9.82
CA ASP A 68 39.74 10.67 9.02
C ASP A 68 38.77 9.99 8.04
N LEU A 69 37.56 9.62 8.47
CA LEU A 69 36.54 9.04 7.59
C LEU A 69 36.05 10.02 6.51
N ILE A 70 35.78 11.27 6.88
CA ILE A 70 35.33 12.32 5.95
C ILE A 70 36.41 12.56 4.89
N ASP A 71 37.66 12.75 5.32
CA ASP A 71 38.79 12.96 4.43
C ASP A 71 39.05 11.73 3.54
N SER A 72 38.73 10.53 4.03
CA SER A 72 38.86 9.27 3.28
C SER A 72 37.75 9.03 2.25
N ILE A 73 36.64 9.76 2.30
CA ILE A 73 35.57 9.67 1.28
C ILE A 73 35.45 10.94 0.43
N GLU A 74 36.14 12.02 0.82
CA GLU A 74 36.21 13.27 0.05
C GLU A 74 36.98 13.03 -1.27
N GLU A 75 36.49 13.61 -2.37
CA GLU A 75 37.19 13.56 -3.66
C GLU A 75 38.43 14.46 -3.63
N LEU A 76 39.58 13.93 -4.06
CA LEU A 76 40.81 14.70 -4.23
C LEU A 76 40.57 15.83 -5.25
N ARG A 77 40.46 17.08 -4.77
CA ARG A 77 40.36 18.24 -5.67
C ARG A 77 41.61 18.31 -6.55
N PRO A 78 41.48 18.40 -7.89
CA PRO A 78 42.60 18.79 -8.73
C PRO A 78 43.07 20.17 -8.27
N SER A 79 44.36 20.28 -7.93
CA SER A 79 44.98 21.52 -7.48
C SER A 79 44.68 22.65 -8.48
N ILE A 80 43.78 23.55 -8.11
CA ILE A 80 43.69 24.85 -8.79
C ILE A 80 44.95 25.62 -8.36
N ALA A 81 45.62 26.20 -9.35
CA ALA A 81 46.97 26.69 -9.31
C ALA A 81 47.31 27.55 -8.07
N ALA A 82 48.46 27.22 -7.48
CA ALA A 82 49.44 28.11 -6.86
C ALA A 82 48.89 29.38 -6.20
N ASN A 83 48.62 29.31 -4.89
CA ASN A 83 48.98 30.36 -3.93
C ASN A 83 48.66 30.05 -2.46
N ASP A 84 48.11 28.88 -2.12
CA ASP A 84 47.91 28.50 -0.71
C ASP A 84 48.98 27.51 -0.23
N GLU A 85 50.10 28.04 0.26
CA GLU A 85 51.10 27.28 1.04
C GLU A 85 50.48 26.60 2.29
N MET A 86 49.26 27.00 2.69
CA MET A 86 48.48 26.37 3.77
C MET A 86 47.89 24.99 3.43
N ASP A 87 47.82 24.59 2.16
CA ASP A 87 47.12 23.36 1.75
C ASP A 87 48.06 22.13 1.64
N GLU A 88 49.38 22.31 1.56
CA GLU A 88 50.33 21.18 1.64
C GLU A 88 50.47 20.63 3.07
N ALA A 89 50.32 21.48 4.09
CA ALA A 89 50.29 21.03 5.49
C ALA A 89 49.00 20.27 5.85
N ARG A 90 47.94 20.40 5.03
CA ARG A 90 46.64 19.73 5.18
C ARG A 90 46.52 18.45 4.36
N ARG A 91 47.53 18.06 3.58
CA ARG A 91 47.55 16.77 2.88
C ARG A 91 47.62 15.63 3.89
N TYR A 92 46.48 14.94 3.98
CA TYR A 92 46.21 13.65 4.62
C TYR A 92 47.46 12.77 4.84
N ARG A 93 47.75 12.46 6.11
CA ARG A 93 48.46 11.23 6.46
C ARG A 93 47.40 10.25 6.95
N PRO A 94 47.22 9.08 6.31
CA PRO A 94 46.45 8.01 6.90
C PRO A 94 46.97 7.79 8.33
N LEU A 95 46.08 7.71 9.29
CA LEU A 95 46.45 7.36 10.66
C LEU A 95 47.20 6.01 10.63
N LEU A 96 48.43 5.99 11.16
CA LEU A 96 49.43 4.92 10.96
C LEU A 96 48.97 3.52 11.39
N ASP A 97 47.93 3.43 12.20
CA ASP A 97 47.44 2.18 12.79
C ASP A 97 46.01 1.79 12.29
N ARG A 98 45.52 2.36 11.18
CA ARG A 98 44.19 2.02 10.66
C ARG A 98 44.10 0.54 10.27
N PRO A 99 43.03 -0.19 10.68
CA PRO A 99 42.80 -1.56 10.25
C PRO A 99 42.82 -1.71 8.72
N GLU A 100 43.49 -2.75 8.23
CA GLU A 100 43.61 -3.04 6.79
C GLU A 100 42.22 -3.23 6.14
N SER A 101 41.28 -3.84 6.87
CA SER A 101 39.90 -4.04 6.44
C SER A 101 39.16 -2.72 6.19
N LEU A 102 39.36 -1.71 7.04
CA LEU A 102 38.75 -0.37 6.89
C LEU A 102 39.38 0.38 5.72
N SER A 103 40.70 0.33 5.58
CA SER A 103 41.42 0.93 4.45
C SER A 103 40.93 0.38 3.12
N LYS A 104 40.83 -0.96 2.96
CA LYS A 104 40.33 -1.61 1.75
C LYS A 104 38.89 -1.22 1.43
N TRP A 105 38.03 -1.08 2.45
CA TRP A 105 36.65 -0.68 2.26
C TRP A 105 36.54 0.77 1.78
N LEU A 106 37.30 1.70 2.38
CA LEU A 106 37.34 3.10 1.96
C LEU A 106 37.91 3.27 0.55
N GLU A 107 38.97 2.53 0.21
CA GLU A 107 39.52 2.48 -1.16
C GLU A 107 38.47 1.99 -2.16
N SER A 108 37.66 0.99 -1.79
CA SER A 108 36.56 0.50 -2.62
C SER A 108 35.52 1.58 -2.88
N ILE A 109 35.11 2.33 -1.85
CA ILE A 109 34.18 3.47 -1.97
C ILE A 109 34.74 4.52 -2.92
N GLN A 110 35.98 4.95 -2.72
CA GLN A 110 36.62 5.96 -3.56
C GLN A 110 36.70 5.51 -5.02
N SER A 111 37.01 4.23 -5.25
CA SER A 111 37.09 3.65 -6.58
C SER A 111 35.72 3.71 -7.28
N LEU A 112 34.62 3.47 -6.57
CA LEU A 112 33.27 3.43 -7.13
C LEU A 112 32.60 4.82 -7.23
N ALA A 113 33.20 5.88 -6.69
CA ALA A 113 32.61 7.21 -6.72
C ALA A 113 32.71 7.85 -8.12
N LEU A 114 31.57 8.31 -8.66
CA LEU A 114 31.57 9.13 -9.88
C LEU A 114 32.31 10.46 -9.64
N PRO A 115 33.18 10.92 -10.56
CA PRO A 115 33.83 12.22 -10.43
C PRO A 115 32.82 13.36 -10.35
N ARG A 116 32.91 14.20 -9.31
CA ARG A 116 32.06 15.38 -9.08
C ARG A 116 32.80 16.70 -9.37
N ASP A 117 33.80 16.66 -10.26
CA ASP A 117 34.53 17.85 -10.69
C ASP A 117 33.57 18.98 -11.09
N GLN A 118 33.59 20.08 -10.36
CA GLN A 118 32.81 21.26 -10.72
C GLN A 118 33.34 21.82 -12.04
N ARG A 119 32.49 21.80 -13.06
CA ARG A 119 32.78 22.44 -14.34
C ARG A 119 32.28 23.88 -14.27
N PRO A 120 33.15 24.89 -14.24
CA PRO A 120 32.70 26.28 -14.26
C PRO A 120 31.93 26.53 -15.56
N GLY A 121 30.62 26.73 -15.44
CA GLY A 121 29.72 27.04 -16.54
C GLY A 121 29.70 28.54 -16.84
N LYS A 122 29.27 28.90 -18.05
CA LYS A 122 28.92 30.30 -18.34
C LYS A 122 27.71 30.70 -17.48
N VAL A 123 27.73 31.92 -16.98
CA VAL A 123 26.63 32.50 -16.19
C VAL A 123 26.11 33.70 -16.96
N ILE A 124 24.79 33.81 -17.14
CA ILE A 124 24.17 35.01 -17.72
C ILE A 124 23.65 35.92 -16.60
N THR A 125 23.88 37.22 -16.75
CA THR A 125 23.31 38.23 -15.86
C THR A 125 21.82 38.38 -16.20
N LEU A 126 20.95 38.05 -15.25
CA LEU A 126 19.51 38.23 -15.42
C LEU A 126 19.16 39.73 -15.31
N PRO A 127 18.36 40.29 -16.22
CA PRO A 127 17.78 41.62 -16.09
C PRO A 127 17.06 41.80 -14.76
N GLU A 128 17.09 43.02 -14.21
CA GLU A 128 16.47 43.33 -12.90
C GLU A 128 14.99 42.97 -12.85
N ILE A 129 14.27 43.11 -13.97
CA ILE A 129 12.85 42.75 -14.09
C ILE A 129 12.59 41.25 -13.84
N LEU A 130 13.56 40.38 -14.13
CA LEU A 130 13.52 38.95 -13.82
C LEU A 130 14.11 38.66 -12.43
N ALA A 131 15.26 39.28 -12.10
CA ALA A 131 16.00 39.00 -10.88
C ALA A 131 15.28 39.46 -9.61
N SER A 132 14.57 40.59 -9.65
CA SER A 132 13.83 41.17 -8.50
C SER A 132 12.76 40.24 -7.92
N ARG A 133 12.31 39.25 -8.69
CA ARG A 133 11.30 38.26 -8.29
C ARG A 133 11.90 36.99 -7.67
N MET A 134 13.23 36.91 -7.57
CA MET A 134 13.97 35.70 -7.15
C MET A 134 14.88 35.99 -5.95
N LYS A 135 15.04 35.00 -5.06
CA LYS A 135 16.06 35.04 -4.01
C LYS A 135 17.46 34.82 -4.61
N THR A 136 18.52 35.26 -3.92
CA THR A 136 19.93 35.15 -4.37
C THR A 136 20.31 33.75 -4.86
N LYS A 137 19.91 32.70 -4.12
CA LYS A 137 20.14 31.30 -4.53
C LYS A 137 19.46 30.97 -5.86
N LYS A 138 18.19 31.38 -6.01
CA LYS A 138 17.41 31.10 -7.22
C LYS A 138 17.94 31.84 -8.44
N ILE A 139 18.43 33.08 -8.26
CA ILE A 139 19.13 33.84 -9.31
C ILE A 139 20.33 33.05 -9.81
N ALA A 140 21.21 32.59 -8.91
CA ALA A 140 22.41 31.84 -9.28
C ALA A 140 22.08 30.53 -10.04
N GLU A 141 21.05 29.80 -9.60
CA GLU A 141 20.57 28.59 -10.27
C GLU A 141 20.06 28.89 -11.69
N VAL A 142 19.15 29.86 -11.83
CA VAL A 142 18.51 30.19 -13.11
C VAL A 142 19.50 30.82 -14.09
N SER A 143 20.37 31.72 -13.63
CA SER A 143 21.44 32.32 -14.44
C SER A 143 22.37 31.27 -15.05
N THR A 144 22.73 30.25 -14.28
CA THR A 144 23.63 29.19 -14.75
C THR A 144 22.89 28.21 -15.66
N ALA A 145 21.68 27.79 -15.27
CA ALA A 145 20.87 26.86 -16.04
C ALA A 145 20.48 27.44 -17.40
N ALA A 146 20.01 28.70 -17.46
CA ALA A 146 19.60 29.34 -18.70
C ALA A 146 20.75 29.46 -19.70
N ALA A 147 21.95 29.87 -19.24
CA ALA A 147 23.14 29.95 -20.08
C ALA A 147 23.57 28.57 -20.61
N TYR A 148 23.50 27.53 -19.77
CA TYR A 148 23.81 26.16 -20.16
C TYR A 148 22.81 25.60 -21.18
N ILE A 149 21.52 25.69 -20.89
CA ILE A 149 20.43 25.21 -21.76
C ILE A 149 20.51 25.88 -23.13
N HIS A 150 20.71 27.20 -23.16
CA HIS A 150 20.87 27.94 -24.41
C HIS A 150 22.07 27.47 -25.22
N SER A 151 23.23 27.29 -24.58
CA SER A 151 24.45 26.78 -25.24
C SER A 151 24.23 25.38 -25.83
N VAL A 152 23.50 24.50 -25.13
CA VAL A 152 23.15 23.17 -25.64
C VAL A 152 22.18 23.28 -26.81
N CYS A 153 21.17 24.15 -26.72
CA CYS A 153 20.19 24.34 -27.78
C CYS A 153 20.84 24.86 -29.07
N GLN A 154 21.70 25.89 -28.97
CA GLN A 154 22.42 26.44 -30.11
C GLN A 154 23.34 25.41 -30.78
N THR A 155 24.10 24.65 -30.00
CA THR A 155 25.04 23.65 -30.55
C THR A 155 24.34 22.49 -31.25
N ASN A 156 23.07 22.25 -30.92
CA ASN A 156 22.30 21.11 -31.43
C ASN A 156 21.14 21.52 -32.36
N ASN A 157 21.04 22.79 -32.73
CA ASN A 157 19.94 23.36 -33.53
C ASN A 157 18.56 23.01 -32.95
N ILE A 158 18.37 23.24 -31.65
CA ILE A 158 17.10 23.03 -30.93
C ILE A 158 16.47 24.39 -30.66
N THR A 159 15.19 24.54 -31.02
CA THR A 159 14.39 25.74 -30.76
C THR A 159 13.29 25.50 -29.72
N HIS A 160 13.01 24.25 -29.36
CA HIS A 160 11.92 23.89 -28.46
C HIS A 160 12.45 23.34 -27.13
N VAL A 161 12.00 23.89 -26.02
CA VAL A 161 12.38 23.47 -24.65
C VAL A 161 11.14 23.08 -23.86
N ILE A 162 11.16 21.91 -23.24
CA ILE A 162 10.09 21.41 -22.37
C ILE A 162 10.60 21.51 -20.94
N ASP A 163 9.96 22.31 -20.09
CA ASP A 163 10.29 22.47 -18.67
C ASP A 163 9.27 21.70 -17.82
N MET A 164 9.68 20.53 -17.32
CA MET A 164 8.84 19.63 -16.52
C MET A 164 9.01 19.92 -15.02
N GLY A 165 7.90 20.16 -14.34
CA GLY A 165 7.90 20.64 -12.95
C GLY A 165 8.30 22.11 -12.89
N SER A 166 7.76 22.92 -13.80
CA SER A 166 8.18 24.31 -13.99
C SER A 166 7.94 25.20 -12.75
N GLY A 167 7.04 24.79 -11.84
CA GLY A 167 6.66 25.55 -10.66
C GLY A 167 6.20 26.95 -11.05
N GLN A 168 6.75 27.97 -10.39
CA GLN A 168 6.48 29.39 -10.71
C GLN A 168 7.04 29.84 -12.08
N GLY A 169 7.72 28.94 -12.81
CA GLY A 169 8.21 29.17 -14.17
C GLY A 169 9.40 30.10 -14.28
N TYR A 170 10.18 30.29 -13.20
CA TYR A 170 11.35 31.18 -13.22
C TYR A 170 12.35 30.83 -14.34
N LEU A 171 12.58 29.53 -14.58
CA LEU A 171 13.44 29.06 -15.67
C LEU A 171 12.76 29.25 -17.02
N SER A 172 11.54 28.71 -17.19
CA SER A 172 10.73 28.82 -18.40
C SER A 172 10.61 30.27 -18.92
N ILE A 173 10.25 31.20 -18.04
CA ILE A 173 10.08 32.62 -18.36
C ILE A 173 11.43 33.25 -18.71
N SER A 174 12.50 32.93 -17.98
CA SER A 174 13.84 33.46 -18.29
C SER A 174 14.32 32.98 -19.66
N LEU A 175 14.09 31.72 -20.02
CA LEU A 175 14.43 31.19 -21.34
C LEU A 175 13.64 31.90 -22.45
N ALA A 176 12.33 32.04 -22.29
CA ALA A 176 11.47 32.70 -23.27
C ALA A 176 11.79 34.20 -23.43
N TYR A 177 12.13 34.89 -22.33
CA TYR A 177 12.44 36.32 -22.32
C TYR A 177 13.83 36.62 -22.91
N LEU A 178 14.85 35.84 -22.55
CA LEU A 178 16.24 36.12 -22.92
C LEU A 178 16.59 35.68 -24.34
N PHE A 179 15.92 34.64 -24.85
CA PHE A 179 16.30 33.98 -26.11
C PHE A 179 15.11 33.95 -27.07
N PRO A 180 14.98 34.95 -27.97
CA PRO A 180 13.85 35.09 -28.89
C PRO A 180 13.61 33.93 -29.86
N GLU A 181 14.59 33.06 -30.03
CA GLU A 181 14.53 31.87 -30.88
C GLU A 181 13.92 30.64 -30.19
N LEU A 182 13.76 30.66 -28.86
CA LEU A 182 13.28 29.51 -28.10
C LEU A 182 11.77 29.54 -27.86
N HIS A 183 11.12 28.41 -28.08
CA HIS A 183 9.74 28.13 -27.71
C HIS A 183 9.74 27.22 -26.48
N VAL A 184 8.99 27.60 -25.44
CA VAL A 184 9.03 26.90 -24.15
C VAL A 184 7.65 26.32 -23.82
N LEU A 185 7.62 25.04 -23.44
CA LEU A 185 6.46 24.39 -22.86
C LEU A 185 6.69 24.21 -21.35
N ALA A 186 5.95 24.96 -20.53
CA ALA A 186 6.02 24.88 -19.08
C ALA A 186 4.91 23.95 -18.56
N ILE A 187 5.31 22.82 -17.95
CA ILE A 187 4.39 21.78 -17.46
C ILE A 187 4.46 21.70 -15.94
N ASP A 188 3.31 21.83 -15.28
CA ASP A 188 3.17 21.63 -13.84
C ASP A 188 1.77 21.14 -13.49
N GLY A 189 1.65 20.30 -12.46
CA GLY A 189 0.36 19.79 -11.98
C GLY A 189 -0.42 20.82 -11.16
N SER A 190 0.25 21.84 -10.62
CA SER A 190 -0.34 22.84 -9.75
C SER A 190 -0.92 24.01 -10.54
N GLU A 191 -2.23 24.18 -10.43
CA GLU A 191 -2.97 25.28 -11.06
C GLU A 191 -2.46 26.66 -10.60
N SER A 192 -2.17 26.83 -9.30
CA SER A 192 -1.68 28.09 -8.77
C SER A 192 -0.29 28.45 -9.29
N GLN A 193 0.58 27.45 -9.50
CA GLN A 193 1.92 27.66 -10.07
C GLN A 193 1.86 28.04 -11.54
N ILE A 194 1.02 27.34 -12.32
CA ILE A 194 0.77 27.66 -13.74
C ILE A 194 0.17 29.06 -13.88
N ALA A 195 -0.85 29.39 -13.08
CA ALA A 195 -1.48 30.71 -13.12
C ALA A 195 -0.48 31.83 -12.77
N ALA A 196 0.35 31.63 -11.74
CA ALA A 196 1.39 32.59 -11.37
C ALA A 196 2.44 32.75 -12.48
N SER A 197 2.86 31.66 -13.12
CA SER A 197 3.80 31.69 -14.24
C SER A 197 3.21 32.40 -15.46
N LYS A 198 1.95 32.12 -15.81
CA LYS A 198 1.25 32.75 -16.93
C LYS A 198 1.08 34.25 -16.72
N ALA A 199 0.58 34.66 -15.55
CA ALA A 199 0.47 36.08 -15.20
C ALA A 199 1.82 36.81 -15.21
N CYS A 200 2.90 36.13 -14.80
CA CYS A 200 4.25 36.66 -14.86
C CYS A 200 4.72 36.86 -16.32
N ALA A 201 4.52 35.87 -17.20
CA ALA A 201 4.83 35.97 -18.62
C ALA A 201 4.04 37.09 -19.32
N ASP A 202 2.74 37.21 -19.03
CA ASP A 202 1.86 38.27 -19.54
C ASP A 202 2.35 39.65 -19.11
N SER A 203 2.76 39.80 -17.82
CA SER A 203 3.30 41.06 -17.29
C SER A 203 4.60 41.51 -17.98
N LEU A 204 5.31 40.58 -18.61
CA LEU A 204 6.55 40.81 -19.34
C LEU A 204 6.33 40.95 -20.85
N GLY A 205 5.08 40.83 -21.32
CA GLY A 205 4.72 40.92 -22.73
C GLY A 205 5.21 39.73 -23.58
N ILE A 206 5.43 38.57 -22.97
CA ILE A 206 5.84 37.35 -23.69
C ILE A 206 4.57 36.69 -24.25
N PRO A 207 4.44 36.51 -25.58
CA PRO A 207 3.24 35.93 -26.17
C PRO A 207 3.15 34.41 -25.91
N GLU A 208 1.93 33.87 -25.93
CA GLU A 208 1.64 32.44 -25.74
C GLU A 208 2.31 31.55 -26.80
N SER A 209 2.61 32.09 -27.98
CA SER A 209 3.38 31.39 -29.02
C SER A 209 4.84 31.12 -28.63
N ARG A 210 5.36 31.78 -27.58
CA ARG A 210 6.74 31.66 -27.10
C ARG A 210 6.86 30.90 -25.79
N ILE A 211 5.86 31.01 -24.93
CA ILE A 211 5.73 30.19 -23.73
C ILE A 211 4.30 29.70 -23.63
N GLN A 212 4.12 28.38 -23.69
CA GLN A 212 2.84 27.73 -23.48
C GLN A 212 2.86 27.04 -22.12
N HIS A 213 1.78 27.19 -21.37
CA HIS A 213 1.60 26.56 -20.06
C HIS A 213 0.63 25.40 -20.16
N MET A 214 1.00 24.26 -19.61
CA MET A 214 0.22 23.04 -19.65
C MET A 214 0.02 22.50 -18.23
N ARG A 215 -1.24 22.40 -17.81
CA ARG A 215 -1.61 21.80 -16.51
C ARG A 215 -1.72 20.29 -16.64
N ARG A 216 -0.65 19.59 -16.27
CA ARG A 216 -0.58 18.13 -16.28
C ARG A 216 0.28 17.63 -15.13
N TYR A 217 -0.17 16.56 -14.49
CA TYR A 217 0.72 15.77 -13.64
C TYR A 217 1.67 15.00 -14.54
N ILE A 218 2.95 15.05 -14.20
CA ILE A 218 3.99 14.33 -14.92
C ILE A 218 4.05 12.95 -14.28
N ASP A 219 3.65 11.94 -15.03
CA ASP A 219 3.41 10.57 -14.55
C ASP A 219 4.16 9.50 -15.35
N GLY A 220 4.94 9.90 -16.35
CA GLY A 220 5.70 9.01 -17.23
C GLY A 220 4.84 8.19 -18.21
N THR A 221 3.59 8.56 -18.46
CA THR A 221 2.65 7.80 -19.30
C THR A 221 2.57 8.29 -20.76
N PRO A 222 2.10 7.46 -21.71
CA PRO A 222 1.98 7.85 -23.12
C PRO A 222 1.10 9.08 -23.43
N PRO A 223 -0.05 9.33 -22.76
CA PRO A 223 -0.92 10.46 -23.11
C PRO A 223 -0.24 11.84 -23.07
N LEU A 224 0.61 12.10 -22.09
CA LEU A 224 1.34 13.38 -22.02
C LEU A 224 2.40 13.48 -23.13
N ALA A 225 2.99 12.35 -23.56
CA ALA A 225 3.93 12.35 -24.68
C ALA A 225 3.26 12.79 -25.99
N ASP A 226 2.01 12.40 -26.22
CA ASP A 226 1.23 12.80 -27.39
C ASP A 226 0.89 14.30 -27.38
N GLU A 227 0.53 14.84 -26.22
CA GLU A 227 0.30 16.29 -26.05
C GLU A 227 1.57 17.10 -26.30
N ILE A 228 2.71 16.63 -25.79
CA ILE A 228 4.03 17.23 -26.04
C ILE A 228 4.40 17.12 -27.53
N ALA A 229 4.09 16.01 -28.19
CA ALA A 229 4.35 15.81 -29.62
C ALA A 229 3.52 16.76 -30.48
N ALA A 230 2.25 16.96 -30.13
CA ALA A 230 1.37 17.90 -30.79
C ALA A 230 1.89 19.34 -30.68
N TRP A 231 2.39 19.72 -29.49
CA TRP A 231 3.05 21.03 -29.29
C TRP A 231 4.35 21.17 -30.07
N ALA A 232 5.20 20.15 -30.04
CA ALA A 232 6.51 20.17 -30.68
C ALA A 232 6.42 20.26 -32.22
N GLY A 233 5.33 19.81 -32.83
CA GLY A 233 5.09 19.97 -34.27
C GLY A 233 6.13 19.29 -35.16
N GLY A 234 6.83 18.26 -34.64
CA GLY A 234 7.92 17.57 -35.34
C GLY A 234 9.32 18.17 -35.13
N GLU A 235 9.45 19.24 -34.34
CA GLU A 235 10.72 19.87 -34.01
C GLU A 235 11.52 19.07 -32.97
N LYS A 236 12.84 19.26 -32.97
CA LYS A 236 13.71 18.70 -31.94
C LYS A 236 13.56 19.47 -30.64
N CYS A 237 13.41 18.75 -29.54
CA CYS A 237 13.23 19.34 -28.21
C CYS A 237 14.38 19.02 -27.25
N MET A 238 14.61 19.92 -26.30
CA MET A 238 15.37 19.66 -25.07
C MET A 238 14.41 19.60 -23.88
N LEU A 239 14.44 18.51 -23.13
CA LEU A 239 13.69 18.35 -21.89
C LEU A 239 14.54 18.84 -20.71
N VAL A 240 13.99 19.72 -19.87
CA VAL A 240 14.65 20.32 -18.73
C VAL A 240 13.80 20.25 -17.47
N GLY A 241 14.45 20.26 -16.31
CA GLY A 241 13.78 20.26 -15.01
C GLY A 241 14.75 20.65 -13.91
N LEU A 242 14.46 21.78 -13.26
CA LEU A 242 15.28 22.34 -12.18
C LEU A 242 14.60 22.05 -10.83
N HIS A 243 15.24 21.24 -9.98
CA HIS A 243 14.64 20.63 -8.78
C HIS A 243 13.61 19.54 -9.11
N ALA A 244 13.97 18.62 -10.01
CA ALA A 244 13.19 17.42 -10.29
C ALA A 244 13.22 16.44 -9.10
N CYS A 245 12.46 16.73 -8.05
CA CYS A 245 12.49 15.98 -6.80
C CYS A 245 11.67 14.67 -6.91
N GLY A 246 12.09 13.61 -6.21
CA GLY A 246 11.39 12.31 -6.18
C GLY A 246 11.19 11.69 -7.56
N ASN A 247 10.00 11.16 -7.82
CA ASN A 247 9.64 10.47 -9.06
C ASN A 247 9.69 11.35 -10.32
N LEU A 248 9.70 12.67 -10.18
CA LEU A 248 9.80 13.55 -11.35
C LEU A 248 11.09 13.29 -12.15
N SER A 249 12.20 13.02 -11.47
CA SER A 249 13.46 12.65 -12.16
C SER A 249 13.33 11.32 -12.94
N ASP A 250 12.63 10.33 -12.39
CA ASP A 250 12.35 9.05 -13.05
C ASP A 250 11.47 9.25 -14.29
N HIS A 251 10.36 9.98 -14.15
CA HIS A 251 9.45 10.26 -15.26
C HIS A 251 10.12 11.02 -16.40
N MET A 252 10.94 12.02 -16.08
CA MET A 252 11.69 12.77 -17.10
C MET A 252 12.68 11.89 -17.87
N LEU A 253 13.35 10.95 -17.18
CA LEU A 253 14.24 9.99 -17.83
C LEU A 253 13.47 9.05 -18.75
N ARG A 254 12.25 8.65 -18.39
CA ARG A 254 11.36 7.84 -19.24
C ARG A 254 10.96 8.57 -20.49
N TYR A 255 10.48 9.80 -20.39
CA TYR A 255 10.15 10.60 -21.57
C TYR A 255 11.35 10.79 -22.49
N PHE A 256 12.54 11.04 -21.94
CA PHE A 256 13.75 11.16 -22.74
C PHE A 256 14.12 9.86 -23.48
N THR A 257 13.88 8.69 -22.90
CA THR A 257 14.23 7.40 -23.53
C THR A 257 13.17 6.89 -24.49
N THR A 258 11.90 7.30 -24.33
CA THR A 258 10.78 6.79 -25.14
C THR A 258 10.28 7.77 -26.20
N VAL A 259 10.54 9.07 -26.07
CA VAL A 259 10.03 10.10 -26.99
C VAL A 259 11.13 10.56 -27.98
N PRO A 260 11.09 10.14 -29.26
CA PRO A 260 12.24 10.28 -30.16
C PRO A 260 12.68 11.71 -30.49
N PHE A 261 11.76 12.67 -30.46
CA PHE A 261 12.06 14.07 -30.77
C PHE A 261 12.66 14.84 -29.56
N ILE A 262 12.63 14.25 -28.35
CA ILE A 262 13.37 14.78 -27.20
C ILE A 262 14.81 14.30 -27.29
N VAL A 263 15.68 15.12 -27.86
CA VAL A 263 17.05 14.72 -28.23
C VAL A 263 18.09 15.10 -27.17
N ARG A 264 17.74 15.93 -26.19
CA ARG A 264 18.62 16.36 -25.08
C ARG A 264 17.84 16.41 -23.77
N LEU A 265 18.54 16.13 -22.67
CA LEU A 265 17.99 16.12 -21.31
C LEU A 265 18.89 16.95 -20.37
N GLY A 266 18.28 17.83 -19.58
CA GLY A 266 18.94 18.58 -18.51
C GLY A 266 18.13 18.53 -17.22
N VAL A 267 18.48 17.62 -16.31
CA VAL A 267 17.74 17.38 -15.06
C VAL A 267 18.63 17.67 -13.86
N VAL A 268 18.11 18.42 -12.89
CA VAL A 268 18.75 18.66 -11.59
C VAL A 268 17.88 18.08 -10.48
N GLY A 269 18.25 16.90 -9.97
CA GLY A 269 17.56 16.22 -8.88
C GLY A 269 17.99 16.71 -7.49
N CYS A 270 17.03 16.83 -6.57
CA CYS A 270 17.18 17.44 -5.23
C CYS A 270 16.83 16.52 -4.07
N CYS A 271 15.87 15.61 -4.26
CA CYS A 271 15.29 14.81 -3.18
C CYS A 271 15.12 13.34 -3.60
N TYR A 272 16.23 12.63 -3.73
CA TYR A 272 16.23 11.19 -4.05
C TYR A 272 15.51 10.35 -2.99
N ASN A 273 15.40 10.84 -1.76
CA ASN A 273 14.65 10.22 -0.67
C ASN A 273 13.13 10.14 -0.89
N HIS A 274 12.59 10.85 -1.87
CA HIS A 274 11.18 10.74 -2.29
C HIS A 274 11.01 9.93 -3.58
N ILE A 275 12.07 9.27 -4.07
CA ILE A 275 11.95 8.31 -5.16
C ILE A 275 11.23 7.08 -4.62
N VAL A 276 10.22 6.64 -5.37
CA VAL A 276 9.45 5.44 -5.06
C VAL A 276 10.21 4.23 -5.61
N PRO A 277 10.64 3.29 -4.76
CA PRO A 277 11.25 2.04 -5.19
C PRO A 277 10.27 1.22 -6.02
N ARG A 278 10.81 0.34 -6.87
CA ARG A 278 10.03 -0.65 -7.58
C ARG A 278 9.30 -1.53 -6.59
N SER A 279 7.98 -1.59 -6.73
CA SER A 279 7.09 -2.41 -5.94
C SER A 279 6.02 -3.02 -6.85
N ALA A 280 5.14 -3.86 -6.31
CA ALA A 280 3.97 -4.33 -7.04
C ALA A 280 3.02 -3.16 -7.39
N THR A 281 2.94 -2.13 -6.54
CA THR A 281 2.12 -0.92 -6.73
C THR A 281 2.75 0.12 -7.66
N TYR A 282 4.07 0.10 -7.80
CA TYR A 282 4.81 0.96 -8.72
C TYR A 282 5.89 0.12 -9.42
N PRO A 283 5.50 -0.77 -10.37
CA PRO A 283 6.43 -1.68 -11.04
C PRO A 283 7.48 -0.94 -11.87
N GLU A 284 7.16 0.31 -12.21
CA GLU A 284 8.03 1.25 -12.88
C GLU A 284 8.93 2.06 -11.95
N GLY A 285 8.91 1.79 -10.65
CA GLY A 285 9.79 2.43 -9.68
C GLY A 285 11.28 2.18 -9.88
N PHE A 286 12.06 2.84 -9.02
CA PHE A 286 13.52 2.68 -9.02
C PHE A 286 13.92 1.23 -8.70
N PRO A 287 14.91 0.64 -9.40
CA PRO A 287 15.74 1.26 -10.43
C PRO A 287 15.10 1.25 -11.82
N ILE A 288 15.38 2.28 -12.62
CA ILE A 288 14.78 2.46 -13.96
C ILE A 288 15.48 1.65 -15.05
N SER A 289 16.77 1.35 -14.89
CA SER A 289 17.55 0.63 -15.89
C SER A 289 17.29 -0.87 -15.82
N GLY A 290 17.08 -1.53 -16.96
CA GLY A 290 16.88 -2.98 -17.04
C GLY A 290 17.96 -3.79 -16.30
N LYS A 291 19.23 -3.43 -16.48
CA LYS A 291 20.37 -4.11 -15.85
C LYS A 291 20.34 -4.10 -14.31
N MET A 292 19.95 -2.98 -13.71
CA MET A 292 19.79 -2.88 -12.25
C MET A 292 18.53 -3.61 -11.76
N ARG A 293 17.48 -3.68 -12.59
CA ARG A 293 16.27 -4.46 -12.31
C ARG A 293 16.55 -5.96 -12.33
N GLU A 294 17.34 -6.45 -13.28
CA GLU A 294 17.77 -7.86 -13.34
C GLU A 294 18.53 -8.29 -12.08
N LYS A 295 19.21 -7.35 -11.43
CA LYS A 295 19.95 -7.57 -10.18
C LYS A 295 19.12 -7.29 -8.92
N ASN A 296 17.83 -6.96 -9.05
CA ASN A 296 16.93 -6.63 -7.94
C ASN A 296 17.51 -5.59 -6.96
N VAL A 297 18.20 -4.57 -7.50
CA VAL A 297 18.78 -3.51 -6.68
C VAL A 297 17.68 -2.78 -5.91
N SER A 298 17.83 -2.70 -4.60
CA SER A 298 16.94 -1.97 -3.70
C SER A 298 17.76 -1.10 -2.75
N LEU A 299 17.25 0.09 -2.45
CA LEU A 299 17.86 1.04 -1.53
C LEU A 299 16.84 1.38 -0.44
N SER A 300 17.29 1.37 0.81
CA SER A 300 16.45 1.77 1.94
C SER A 300 16.17 3.29 1.90
N GLY A 301 15.17 3.75 2.65
CA GLY A 301 14.94 5.19 2.83
C GLY A 301 16.17 5.93 3.38
N THR A 302 16.93 5.30 4.28
CA THR A 302 18.20 5.83 4.80
C THR A 302 19.28 5.92 3.72
N ALA A 303 19.37 4.93 2.83
CA ALA A 303 20.29 4.94 1.69
C ALA A 303 19.95 6.08 0.72
N LEU A 304 18.67 6.27 0.41
CA LEU A 304 18.19 7.36 -0.46
C LEU A 304 18.41 8.74 0.18
N MET A 305 18.21 8.88 1.49
CA MET A 305 18.54 10.10 2.25
C MET A 305 20.04 10.40 2.24
N THR A 306 20.87 9.36 2.37
CA THR A 306 22.33 9.47 2.30
C THR A 306 22.78 9.92 0.92
N GLY A 307 22.12 9.43 -0.14
CA GLY A 307 22.38 9.84 -1.52
C GLY A 307 22.13 11.34 -1.79
N CYS A 308 21.32 12.01 -0.98
CA CYS A 308 21.11 13.46 -1.04
C CYS A 308 22.23 14.28 -0.37
N GLN A 309 23.19 13.63 0.32
CA GLN A 309 24.28 14.31 1.03
C GLN A 309 25.48 14.56 0.10
N ALA A 310 26.18 15.66 0.36
CA ALA A 310 27.45 16.00 -0.29
C ALA A 310 28.54 16.08 0.79
N PRO A 311 29.41 15.07 0.93
CA PRO A 311 30.46 15.04 1.96
C PRO A 311 31.35 16.30 1.95
N ASN A 312 31.61 16.88 0.78
CA ASN A 312 32.39 18.12 0.61
C ASN A 312 31.75 19.35 1.30
N ASN A 313 30.47 19.28 1.69
CA ASN A 313 29.76 20.33 2.41
C ASN A 313 29.70 20.08 3.93
N TRP A 314 30.29 18.99 4.42
CA TRP A 314 30.34 18.69 5.86
C TRP A 314 31.41 19.56 6.53
N GLU A 315 31.07 20.13 7.70
CA GLU A 315 32.02 20.91 8.49
C GLU A 315 33.13 19.98 9.01
N ARG A 316 34.40 20.36 8.78
CA ARG A 316 35.55 19.64 9.31
C ARG A 316 35.60 19.79 10.84
N ALA A 317 35.91 18.69 11.53
CA ALA A 317 36.02 18.68 12.98
C ALA A 317 37.16 19.60 13.43
N ASP A 318 36.88 20.47 14.40
CA ASP A 318 37.87 21.34 15.05
C ASP A 318 38.26 20.70 16.40
N PRO A 319 39.47 20.13 16.53
CA PRO A 319 39.91 19.47 17.76
C PRO A 319 39.96 20.40 18.98
N SER A 320 39.90 21.72 18.77
CA SER A 320 39.93 22.73 19.84
C SER A 320 38.56 23.12 20.38
N LYS A 321 37.46 22.67 19.75
CA LYS A 321 36.09 22.91 20.21
C LYS A 321 35.57 21.69 20.97
N GLU A 322 35.07 21.90 22.19
CA GLU A 322 34.25 20.92 22.89
C GLU A 322 32.98 20.69 22.07
N GLU A 323 32.85 19.46 21.55
CA GLU A 323 31.69 18.81 20.92
C GLU A 323 30.75 19.66 20.02
N SER A 324 30.52 19.16 18.81
CA SER A 324 29.52 19.71 17.90
C SER A 324 28.11 19.66 18.53
N MET A 325 27.46 20.83 18.70
CA MET A 325 26.06 20.95 19.14
C MET A 325 25.08 20.09 18.31
N TYR A 326 25.46 19.70 17.09
CA TYR A 326 24.67 18.81 16.24
C TYR A 326 24.73 17.35 16.72
N SER A 327 25.91 16.88 17.12
CA SER A 327 26.13 15.53 17.68
C SER A 327 25.29 15.33 18.94
N LYS A 328 25.38 16.29 19.86
CA LYS A 328 24.67 16.28 21.15
C LYS A 328 23.16 16.18 20.99
N ARG A 329 22.58 16.86 19.99
CA ARG A 329 21.14 16.79 19.68
C ARG A 329 20.68 15.40 19.23
N ARG A 330 21.48 14.70 18.43
CA ARG A 330 21.14 13.36 17.94
C ARG A 330 21.34 12.31 19.04
N PHE A 331 22.41 12.44 19.81
CA PHE A 331 22.67 11.58 20.95
C PHE A 331 21.56 11.67 22.01
N TYR A 332 21.11 12.88 22.37
CA TYR A 332 19.99 13.06 23.30
C TYR A 332 18.67 12.48 22.76
N ARG A 333 18.45 12.48 21.45
CA ARG A 333 17.30 11.82 20.85
C ARG A 333 17.39 10.31 21.02
N ALA A 334 18.50 9.68 20.67
CA ALA A 334 18.68 8.25 20.85
C ALA A 334 18.65 7.79 22.31
N LEU A 335 19.15 8.63 23.22
CA LEU A 335 19.10 8.35 24.65
C LEU A 335 17.66 8.45 25.19
N LEU A 336 16.89 9.45 24.76
CA LEU A 336 15.46 9.54 25.09
C LEU A 336 14.69 8.33 24.54
N GLU A 337 15.00 7.94 23.31
CA GLU A 337 14.46 6.76 22.65
C GLU A 337 14.76 5.49 23.46
N LYS A 338 16.00 5.32 23.90
CA LYS A 338 16.38 4.20 24.77
C LYS A 338 15.61 4.18 26.10
N ILE A 339 15.34 5.36 26.69
CA ILE A 339 14.57 5.45 27.94
C ILE A 339 13.10 5.11 27.70
N PHE A 340 12.48 5.62 26.64
CA PHE A 340 11.10 5.24 26.29
C PHE A 340 10.99 3.75 26.03
N HIS A 341 12.01 3.17 25.41
CA HIS A 341 12.08 1.74 25.17
C HIS A 341 12.11 0.95 26.49
N ASP A 342 13.09 1.25 27.33
CA ASP A 342 13.32 0.50 28.57
C ASP A 342 12.18 0.67 29.59
N LYS A 343 11.43 1.77 29.51
CA LYS A 343 10.28 2.06 30.38
C LYS A 343 8.93 1.66 29.76
N GLY A 344 8.91 1.10 28.55
CA GLY A 344 7.67 0.72 27.86
C GLY A 344 6.73 1.91 27.59
N ILE A 345 7.29 3.10 27.36
CA ILE A 345 6.52 4.30 27.07
C ILE A 345 6.28 4.36 25.56
N GLU A 346 5.05 4.09 25.15
CA GLU A 346 4.65 4.15 23.75
C GLU A 346 4.14 5.55 23.38
N LEU A 347 4.60 6.03 22.23
CA LEU A 347 4.17 7.29 21.63
C LEU A 347 3.16 7.02 20.53
N ASP A 348 2.08 7.80 20.51
CA ASP A 348 1.10 7.83 19.42
C ASP A 348 1.82 8.05 18.07
N LYS A 349 1.41 7.29 17.05
CA LYS A 349 2.08 7.20 15.74
C LYS A 349 1.38 8.01 14.65
N GLU A 350 0.13 8.41 14.86
CA GLU A 350 -0.65 9.11 13.83
C GLU A 350 -0.61 10.64 13.98
N ASP A 351 -0.45 11.17 15.20
CA ASP A 351 -0.39 12.61 15.47
C ASP A 351 0.89 13.00 16.24
N ARG A 352 2.04 12.94 15.55
CA ARG A 352 3.33 13.36 16.13
C ARG A 352 3.58 14.84 15.86
N PRO A 353 3.51 15.71 16.87
CA PRO A 353 3.77 17.12 16.66
C PRO A 353 5.24 17.35 16.25
N THR A 354 5.42 17.99 15.10
CA THR A 354 6.75 18.43 14.67
C THR A 354 7.15 19.64 15.52
N TRP A 355 8.24 19.51 16.29
CA TRP A 355 8.70 20.58 17.16
C TRP A 355 10.19 20.90 16.98
N GLY A 356 10.52 22.18 17.05
CA GLY A 356 11.89 22.67 16.95
C GLY A 356 12.57 22.76 18.32
N VAL A 357 13.83 22.33 18.39
CA VAL A 357 14.65 22.37 19.61
C VAL A 357 15.39 23.71 19.70
N SER A 358 15.14 24.49 20.75
CA SER A 358 15.81 25.76 20.99
C SER A 358 17.20 25.57 21.64
N LYS A 359 18.00 26.64 21.77
CA LYS A 359 19.30 26.56 22.48
C LYS A 359 19.13 26.25 23.97
N GLY A 360 18.06 26.72 24.60
CA GLY A 360 17.77 26.49 26.02
C GLY A 360 17.37 25.04 26.32
N ASP A 361 16.70 24.37 25.39
CA ASP A 361 16.30 22.96 25.52
C ASP A 361 17.50 22.00 25.51
N MET A 362 18.65 22.45 25.01
CA MET A 362 19.89 21.67 24.93
C MET A 362 20.87 21.93 26.09
N ALA A 363 20.45 22.67 27.12
CA ALA A 363 21.30 22.99 28.26
C ALA A 363 21.68 21.75 29.10
N SER A 364 20.79 20.75 29.18
CA SER A 364 21.03 19.45 29.81
C SER A 364 20.11 18.38 29.20
N PHE A 365 20.44 17.10 29.40
CA PHE A 365 19.58 16.01 28.95
C PHE A 365 18.20 16.02 29.61
N SER A 366 18.12 16.41 30.89
CA SER A 366 16.84 16.56 31.58
C SER A 366 15.99 17.68 31.00
N ALA A 367 16.58 18.83 30.68
CA ALA A 367 15.84 19.94 30.04
C ALA A 367 15.27 19.52 28.68
N PHE A 368 16.08 18.80 27.89
CA PHE A 368 15.67 18.24 26.61
C PHE A 368 14.51 17.25 26.75
N THR A 369 14.63 16.28 27.66
CA THR A 369 13.65 15.22 27.87
C THR A 369 12.31 15.77 28.35
N ARG A 370 12.32 16.66 29.35
CA ARG A 370 11.10 17.28 29.88
C ARG A 370 10.36 18.09 28.81
N ARG A 371 11.11 18.80 27.95
CA ARG A 371 10.52 19.51 26.80
C ARG A 371 9.94 18.54 25.79
N ALA A 372 10.67 17.48 25.44
CA ALA A 372 10.23 16.47 24.49
C ALA A 372 8.95 15.75 24.96
N MET A 373 8.88 15.34 26.23
CA MET A 373 7.70 14.69 26.81
C MET A 373 6.45 15.57 26.73
N ARG A 374 6.56 16.87 27.04
CA ARG A 374 5.43 17.82 26.88
C ARG A 374 4.97 17.95 25.43
N CYS A 375 5.90 18.02 24.50
CA CYS A 375 5.55 18.08 23.09
C CYS A 375 4.90 16.78 22.62
N LEU A 376 5.34 15.63 23.11
CA LEU A 376 4.84 14.31 22.75
C LEU A 376 3.64 13.85 23.58
N ASN A 377 3.07 14.71 24.42
CA ASN A 377 1.98 14.39 25.35
C ASN A 377 2.25 13.17 26.26
N VAL A 378 3.51 12.97 26.65
CA VAL A 378 3.91 11.90 27.59
C VAL A 378 3.83 12.43 29.02
N ASP A 379 3.18 11.67 29.90
CA ASP A 379 3.12 11.96 31.33
C ASP A 379 4.53 12.01 31.95
N GLU A 380 4.94 13.22 32.37
CA GLU A 380 6.25 13.51 32.96
C GLU A 380 6.53 12.71 34.25
N SER A 381 5.51 12.20 34.93
CA SER A 381 5.68 11.39 36.15
C SER A 381 6.23 9.98 35.87
N LYS A 382 6.17 9.50 34.63
CA LYS A 382 6.66 8.17 34.22
C LYS A 382 8.18 8.05 34.20
N ILE A 383 8.91 9.17 34.18
CA ILE A 383 10.38 9.21 34.19
C ILE A 383 10.85 10.16 35.29
N SER A 384 11.50 9.62 36.32
CA SER A 384 12.02 10.41 37.43
C SER A 384 13.33 11.12 37.07
N ASP A 385 13.67 12.21 37.76
CA ASP A 385 14.97 12.89 37.53
C ASP A 385 16.16 11.99 37.91
N ALA A 386 15.97 11.05 38.84
CA ALA A 386 16.96 10.02 39.16
C ALA A 386 17.19 9.04 38.00
N ASP A 387 16.12 8.65 37.28
CA ASP A 387 16.25 7.84 36.06
C ASP A 387 17.06 8.60 34.99
N LEU A 388 16.75 9.87 34.75
CA LEU A 388 17.46 10.67 33.75
C LEU A 388 18.96 10.77 34.04
N ALA A 389 19.33 11.02 35.30
CA ALA A 389 20.73 11.06 35.73
C ALA A 389 21.43 9.70 35.57
N ALA A 390 20.75 8.60 35.93
CA ALA A 390 21.32 7.26 35.80
C ALA A 390 21.57 6.85 34.35
N TYR A 391 20.69 7.24 33.41
CA TYR A 391 20.90 6.97 31.97
C TYR A 391 21.99 7.86 31.38
N GLU A 392 22.05 9.15 31.76
CA GLU A 392 23.12 10.05 31.30
C GLU A 392 24.50 9.57 31.79
N GLU A 393 24.60 9.07 33.03
CA GLU A 393 25.83 8.45 33.56
C GLU A 393 26.16 7.13 32.86
N ARG A 394 25.18 6.23 32.69
CA ARG A 394 25.37 4.91 32.07
C ARG A 394 25.89 4.99 30.63
N TYR A 395 25.42 5.96 29.86
CA TYR A 395 25.80 6.16 28.46
C TYR A 395 26.81 7.29 28.28
N GLN A 396 27.43 7.76 29.36
CA GLN A 396 28.51 8.73 29.31
C GLN A 396 29.67 8.19 28.44
N GLY A 397 30.04 8.93 27.39
CA GLY A 397 31.06 8.52 26.41
C GLY A 397 30.55 7.71 25.21
N TYR A 398 29.25 7.39 25.12
CA TYR A 398 28.64 6.75 23.94
C TYR A 398 28.29 7.75 22.82
N GLU A 399 28.33 9.06 23.08
CA GLU A 399 28.12 10.10 22.06
C GLU A 399 29.05 9.93 20.86
N ALA A 400 30.31 9.60 21.14
CA ALA A 400 31.33 9.24 20.16
C ALA A 400 30.96 8.04 19.26
N ARG A 401 30.35 7.01 19.87
CA ARG A 401 29.99 5.74 19.21
C ARG A 401 28.74 5.88 18.36
N HIS A 402 27.82 6.71 18.81
CA HIS A 402 26.59 7.06 18.13
C HIS A 402 26.85 7.83 16.81
N PHE A 403 27.98 8.56 16.74
CA PHE A 403 28.24 9.46 15.63
C PHE A 403 28.44 8.75 14.27
N PHE A 404 29.05 7.56 14.21
CA PHE A 404 29.26 6.82 12.96
C PHE A 404 27.94 6.48 12.24
N HIS A 405 26.87 6.18 12.97
CA HIS A 405 25.54 5.97 12.37
C HIS A 405 24.84 7.30 12.01
N SER A 406 25.37 8.44 12.49
CA SER A 406 24.81 9.78 12.30
C SER A 406 25.44 10.59 11.17
N ILE A 407 26.64 10.22 10.68
CA ILE A 407 27.34 10.93 9.58
C ILE A 407 26.51 11.06 8.31
N HIS A 408 25.53 10.17 8.11
CA HIS A 408 24.64 10.17 6.96
C HIS A 408 23.50 11.22 7.04
N HIS A 409 23.42 12.00 8.12
CA HIS A 409 22.38 13.00 8.36
C HIS A 409 22.99 14.39 8.63
N SER A 410 22.85 15.35 7.70
CA SER A 410 23.20 16.78 7.88
C SER A 410 22.28 17.72 7.05
N PRO A 411 22.32 19.07 7.17
CA PRO A 411 21.50 19.91 8.04
C PRO A 411 20.39 20.71 7.31
N ILE A 412 19.84 20.21 6.19
CA ILE A 412 18.96 21.03 5.31
C ILE A 412 17.45 20.90 5.61
N THR A 413 16.98 19.94 6.39
CA THR A 413 15.55 19.79 6.70
C THR A 413 15.23 20.33 8.09
N SER A 414 14.75 21.56 8.21
CA SER A 414 14.24 22.13 9.47
C SER A 414 12.80 21.68 9.81
N SER A 415 12.45 20.43 9.49
CA SER A 415 11.19 19.78 9.90
C SER A 415 11.50 18.30 10.06
N PHE A 416 11.43 17.80 11.30
CA PHE A 416 11.92 16.47 11.67
C PHE A 416 10.84 15.66 12.40
N ASN A 417 10.54 14.49 11.85
CA ASN A 417 9.78 13.42 12.52
C ASN A 417 10.70 12.63 13.48
N LEU A 418 10.12 12.15 14.57
CA LEU A 418 10.70 11.14 15.46
C LEU A 418 10.32 9.76 14.92
N THR A 419 11.31 8.90 14.74
CA THR A 419 11.16 7.46 14.50
C THR A 419 11.99 6.73 15.54
N MET A 420 11.31 5.77 16.17
CA MET A 420 11.80 4.86 17.18
C MET A 420 11.71 3.45 16.62
N SER A 421 12.80 2.69 16.69
CA SER A 421 12.75 1.24 16.66
C SER A 421 12.55 0.67 18.06
N SER A 422 12.06 -0.57 18.11
CA SER A 422 11.77 -1.29 19.34
C SER A 422 12.87 -2.32 19.66
N THR A 423 13.54 -2.22 20.81
CA THR A 423 14.26 -3.34 21.40
C THR A 423 13.27 -4.45 21.77
N LYS A 424 13.74 -5.68 21.64
CA LYS A 424 13.09 -6.89 22.13
C LYS A 424 13.18 -6.92 23.66
N GLU A 425 12.06 -7.07 24.35
CA GLU A 425 11.89 -8.19 25.29
C GLU A 425 10.41 -8.47 25.55
N GLN A 426 10.03 -9.72 25.24
CA GLN A 426 8.77 -10.40 25.54
C GLN A 426 7.47 -9.85 24.92
N TYR A 427 7.39 -9.81 23.59
CA TYR A 427 6.13 -10.23 22.96
C TYR A 427 6.20 -11.73 22.74
N LYS A 428 5.48 -12.47 23.60
CA LYS A 428 4.94 -13.76 23.21
C LYS A 428 3.89 -13.46 22.13
N TYR A 429 4.27 -13.73 20.88
CA TYR A 429 3.44 -13.69 19.67
C TYR A 429 2.90 -12.30 19.26
N PRO A 430 2.38 -12.20 18.03
CA PRO A 430 0.95 -11.92 17.90
C PRO A 430 0.25 -13.22 17.52
N ILE A 431 -0.62 -13.70 18.40
CA ILE A 431 -1.43 -14.91 18.19
C ILE A 431 -2.61 -14.65 17.23
N ASN A 432 -2.81 -13.44 16.69
CA ASN A 432 -3.90 -13.20 15.75
C ASN A 432 -3.49 -12.25 14.61
N ALA A 433 -3.73 -12.71 13.39
CA ALA A 433 -3.14 -12.22 12.16
C ALA A 433 -3.89 -11.06 11.46
N TRP A 434 -4.69 -10.28 12.17
CA TRP A 434 -5.68 -9.43 11.46
C TRP A 434 -5.56 -7.94 11.76
N GLY A 435 -5.00 -7.55 12.91
CA GLY A 435 -4.97 -6.15 13.37
C GLY A 435 -3.63 -5.44 13.36
N ARG A 436 -3.65 -4.15 12.99
CA ARG A 436 -2.64 -3.18 13.43
C ARG A 436 -3.33 -2.15 14.32
N PRO A 437 -2.76 -1.83 15.49
CA PRO A 437 -3.27 -0.73 16.31
C PRO A 437 -3.32 0.57 15.50
N GLY A 438 -4.46 1.26 15.53
CA GLY A 438 -4.73 2.47 14.73
C GLY A 438 -5.09 2.24 13.25
N GLY A 439 -5.32 1.01 12.78
CA GLY A 439 -5.73 0.77 11.39
C GLY A 439 -7.02 1.50 11.00
N LEU A 440 -7.11 1.94 9.73
CA LEU A 440 -8.26 2.69 9.17
C LEU A 440 -9.59 2.10 9.63
N VAL A 441 -10.46 2.94 10.20
CA VAL A 441 -11.85 2.59 10.51
C VAL A 441 -12.76 3.52 9.73
N GLU A 442 -13.44 2.99 8.73
CA GLU A 442 -14.43 3.75 7.98
C GLU A 442 -15.66 3.99 8.85
N LYS A 443 -15.88 5.25 9.24
CA LYS A 443 -17.09 5.70 9.93
C LYS A 443 -17.26 7.22 9.79
N PRO A 444 -18.48 7.76 9.95
CA PRO A 444 -18.71 9.19 9.91
C PRO A 444 -17.95 9.89 11.05
N GLY A 445 -17.39 11.05 10.75
CA GLY A 445 -16.63 11.87 11.69
C GLY A 445 -15.24 11.33 12.02
N TYR A 446 -14.76 10.30 11.34
CA TYR A 446 -13.38 9.81 11.52
C TYR A 446 -12.35 10.87 11.10
N TYR A 447 -12.59 11.57 9.98
CA TYR A 447 -11.81 12.72 9.56
C TYR A 447 -12.52 14.02 9.97
N VAL A 448 -12.13 14.59 11.10
CA VAL A 448 -12.71 15.82 11.65
C VAL A 448 -12.59 16.96 10.63
N ASP A 449 -13.68 17.70 10.44
CA ASP A 449 -13.79 18.85 9.52
C ASP A 449 -13.49 18.54 8.05
N LYS A 450 -13.55 17.26 7.63
CA LYS A 450 -13.53 16.87 6.23
C LYS A 450 -14.94 16.60 5.71
N PRO A 451 -15.21 16.96 4.44
CA PRO A 451 -16.40 16.52 3.74
C PRO A 451 -16.47 14.99 3.67
N GLU A 452 -17.64 14.41 3.95
CA GLU A 452 -17.86 12.97 3.89
C GLU A 452 -19.28 12.66 3.43
N ILE A 453 -19.45 11.51 2.79
CA ILE A 453 -20.73 10.96 2.38
C ILE A 453 -20.70 9.44 2.57
N TRP A 454 -21.83 8.87 2.99
CA TRP A 454 -22.01 7.44 3.24
C TRP A 454 -23.43 7.04 2.87
N VAL A 455 -23.63 5.83 2.33
CA VAL A 455 -24.94 5.36 1.84
C VAL A 455 -25.14 3.87 2.11
N TYR A 456 -26.38 3.48 2.42
CA TYR A 456 -26.84 2.09 2.40
C TYR A 456 -28.35 2.01 2.14
N CYS A 457 -28.81 0.82 1.74
CA CYS A 457 -30.22 0.49 1.57
C CYS A 457 -30.76 -0.24 2.80
N ASP A 458 -32.06 -0.19 3.06
CA ASP A 458 -32.66 -0.86 4.21
C ASP A 458 -32.66 -2.39 4.11
N LYS A 459 -32.55 -2.96 2.89
CA LYS A 459 -32.44 -4.40 2.64
C LYS A 459 -31.42 -4.67 1.54
N PHE A 460 -30.95 -5.93 1.48
CA PHE A 460 -30.09 -6.38 0.39
C PHE A 460 -30.89 -6.83 -0.85
N SER A 461 -32.10 -7.36 -0.68
CA SER A 461 -32.94 -7.84 -1.76
C SER A 461 -34.38 -7.34 -1.63
N TYR A 462 -35.04 -7.20 -2.78
CA TYR A 462 -36.43 -6.75 -2.89
C TYR A 462 -37.14 -7.61 -3.93
N ASP A 463 -38.24 -8.24 -3.52
CA ASP A 463 -39.19 -8.87 -4.44
C ASP A 463 -40.20 -7.81 -4.94
N PRO A 464 -40.22 -7.51 -6.25
CA PRO A 464 -41.18 -6.56 -6.82
C PRO A 464 -42.66 -6.92 -6.58
N LYS A 465 -42.96 -8.18 -6.22
CA LYS A 465 -44.32 -8.61 -5.84
C LYS A 465 -44.72 -8.12 -4.44
N GLU A 466 -43.75 -7.93 -3.55
CA GLU A 466 -43.98 -7.56 -2.16
C GLU A 466 -43.86 -6.06 -1.92
N THR A 467 -42.86 -5.43 -2.54
CA THR A 467 -42.61 -4.00 -2.44
C THR A 467 -42.07 -3.45 -3.75
N SER A 468 -42.52 -2.25 -4.11
CA SER A 468 -41.96 -1.51 -5.22
C SER A 468 -41.00 -0.40 -4.78
N GLN A 469 -40.71 -0.27 -3.48
CA GLN A 469 -39.92 0.83 -2.95
C GLN A 469 -38.66 0.33 -2.25
N VAL A 470 -37.53 0.98 -2.55
CA VAL A 470 -36.24 0.82 -1.87
C VAL A 470 -35.95 2.06 -1.05
N SER A 471 -35.67 1.89 0.26
CA SER A 471 -35.32 3.00 1.14
C SER A 471 -33.80 3.21 1.11
N VAL A 472 -33.37 4.35 0.57
CA VAL A 472 -31.95 4.73 0.52
C VAL A 472 -31.66 5.72 1.65
N LYS A 473 -30.67 5.39 2.48
CA LYS A 473 -30.26 6.16 3.66
C LYS A 473 -28.88 6.75 3.42
N VAL A 474 -28.77 8.08 3.52
CA VAL A 474 -27.52 8.81 3.27
C VAL A 474 -27.15 9.68 4.47
N HIS A 475 -25.89 9.62 4.87
CA HIS A 475 -25.27 10.61 5.74
C HIS A 475 -24.33 11.47 4.87
N THR A 476 -24.40 12.78 5.02
CA THR A 476 -23.38 13.67 4.43
C THR A 476 -23.18 14.93 5.26
N THR A 477 -21.96 15.46 5.25
CA THR A 477 -21.63 16.76 5.84
C THR A 477 -21.96 17.94 4.95
N GLU A 478 -22.15 17.68 3.65
CA GLU A 478 -22.37 18.68 2.62
C GLU A 478 -23.85 19.05 2.50
N ALA A 479 -24.11 20.25 1.96
CA ALA A 479 -25.47 20.79 1.84
C ALA A 479 -26.33 20.03 0.83
N THR A 480 -25.70 19.48 -0.22
CA THR A 480 -26.37 18.69 -1.24
C THR A 480 -25.52 17.50 -1.69
N PHE A 481 -26.18 16.50 -2.25
CA PHE A 481 -25.56 15.36 -2.91
C PHE A 481 -26.37 14.92 -4.13
N GLU A 482 -25.75 14.09 -4.95
CA GLU A 482 -26.37 13.40 -6.09
C GLU A 482 -26.38 11.90 -5.84
N LEU A 483 -27.42 11.23 -6.33
CA LEU A 483 -27.58 9.79 -6.30
C LEU A 483 -27.66 9.24 -7.73
N GLU A 484 -26.87 8.23 -8.02
CA GLU A 484 -26.90 7.48 -9.28
C GLU A 484 -27.14 5.99 -8.97
N VAL A 485 -28.04 5.34 -9.72
CA VAL A 485 -28.29 3.89 -9.61
C VAL A 485 -27.97 3.22 -10.93
N ILE A 486 -27.12 2.20 -10.86
CA ILE A 486 -26.61 1.47 -12.02
C ILE A 486 -27.04 0.01 -11.89
N ARG A 487 -27.76 -0.52 -12.90
CA ARG A 487 -27.90 -1.97 -13.08
C ARG A 487 -26.55 -2.48 -13.54
N ASP A 488 -25.79 -3.12 -12.66
CA ASP A 488 -24.44 -3.59 -12.98
C ASP A 488 -24.47 -5.00 -13.59
N GLY A 489 -23.44 -5.32 -14.38
CA GLY A 489 -23.36 -6.53 -15.20
C GLY A 489 -22.35 -6.36 -16.34
N PHE A 490 -22.47 -7.16 -17.40
CA PHE A 490 -21.61 -7.03 -18.60
C PHE A 490 -21.75 -5.68 -19.29
N LYS A 491 -22.98 -5.15 -19.32
CA LYS A 491 -23.30 -3.81 -19.83
C LYS A 491 -23.97 -2.99 -18.74
N PRO A 492 -23.19 -2.32 -17.88
CA PRO A 492 -23.75 -1.49 -16.84
C PRO A 492 -24.61 -0.38 -17.42
N GLU A 493 -25.79 -0.18 -16.86
CA GLU A 493 -26.76 0.83 -17.31
C GLU A 493 -27.20 1.69 -16.13
N THR A 494 -27.00 3.01 -16.23
CA THR A 494 -27.57 3.97 -15.28
C THR A 494 -29.09 4.02 -15.48
N VAL A 495 -29.85 3.54 -14.49
CA VAL A 495 -31.32 3.45 -14.53
C VAL A 495 -32.00 4.59 -13.77
N PHE A 496 -31.27 5.31 -12.93
CA PHE A 496 -31.78 6.44 -12.17
C PHE A 496 -30.67 7.43 -11.82
N THR A 497 -30.99 8.72 -11.87
CA THR A 497 -30.13 9.80 -11.40
C THR A 497 -30.99 10.88 -10.75
N LEU A 498 -30.56 11.38 -9.60
CA LEU A 498 -31.21 12.50 -8.92
C LEU A 498 -30.14 13.43 -8.33
N GLN A 499 -30.23 14.71 -8.66
CA GLN A 499 -29.27 15.74 -8.25
C GLN A 499 -29.88 16.69 -7.20
N ASP A 500 -29.04 17.50 -6.59
CA ASP A 500 -29.42 18.55 -5.62
C ASP A 500 -30.25 18.02 -4.44
N ILE A 501 -30.02 16.77 -4.03
CA ILE A 501 -30.72 16.16 -2.90
C ILE A 501 -30.23 16.82 -1.62
N PRO A 502 -31.13 17.31 -0.74
CA PRO A 502 -30.72 17.94 0.52
C PRO A 502 -29.89 16.99 1.39
N GLY A 503 -28.67 17.39 1.70
CA GLY A 503 -27.76 16.65 2.57
C GLY A 503 -28.14 16.79 4.04
N LYS A 504 -27.95 15.72 4.82
CA LYS A 504 -28.23 15.69 6.25
C LYS A 504 -27.15 14.93 7.00
N ARG A 505 -26.59 15.58 8.03
CA ARG A 505 -25.79 14.89 9.05
C ARG A 505 -26.73 14.06 9.93
N GLN A 506 -26.59 12.74 9.88
CA GLN A 506 -27.38 11.80 10.67
C GLN A 506 -26.52 11.24 11.81
N GLU A 507 -27.06 11.18 13.02
CA GLU A 507 -26.38 10.60 14.18
C GLU A 507 -26.01 9.14 13.90
N THR A 508 -24.78 8.74 14.22
CA THR A 508 -24.28 7.38 14.01
C THR A 508 -23.82 6.81 15.33
N PRO A 509 -24.46 5.76 15.86
CA PRO A 509 -24.07 5.15 17.13
C PRO A 509 -22.64 4.60 17.08
N THR A 510 -21.92 4.70 18.21
CA THR A 510 -20.57 4.11 18.37
C THR A 510 -20.55 2.61 18.07
N GLU A 511 -21.62 1.91 18.44
CA GLU A 511 -21.80 0.46 18.18
C GLU A 511 -22.68 0.19 16.95
N SER A 512 -22.60 1.04 15.92
CA SER A 512 -23.37 0.86 14.68
C SER A 512 -23.07 -0.47 13.98
N TYR A 513 -21.89 -1.05 14.18
CA TYR A 513 -21.55 -2.39 13.71
C TYR A 513 -22.47 -3.50 14.27
N LYS A 514 -23.10 -3.28 15.43
CA LYS A 514 -24.00 -4.22 16.11
C LYS A 514 -25.45 -3.75 16.08
N ASN A 515 -25.68 -2.46 16.33
CA ASN A 515 -27.03 -1.91 16.51
C ASN A 515 -27.59 -1.23 15.25
N GLY A 516 -26.81 -1.19 14.17
CA GLY A 516 -27.12 -0.44 12.96
C GLY A 516 -26.97 1.07 13.13
N CYS A 517 -27.00 1.78 12.00
CA CYS A 517 -26.95 3.24 11.96
C CYS A 517 -28.29 3.90 12.30
N ASN A 518 -29.42 3.22 12.03
CA ASN A 518 -30.79 3.74 12.22
C ASN A 518 -31.04 5.10 11.56
N TRP A 519 -30.35 5.37 10.44
CA TRP A 519 -30.54 6.59 9.66
C TRP A 519 -31.94 6.63 9.05
N GLN A 520 -32.48 7.84 8.97
CA GLN A 520 -33.75 8.11 8.32
C GLN A 520 -33.58 8.02 6.81
N GLU A 521 -34.65 7.62 6.13
CA GLU A 521 -34.73 7.61 4.67
C GLU A 521 -34.38 8.99 4.11
N SER A 522 -33.51 8.99 3.10
CA SER A 522 -33.12 10.18 2.36
C SER A 522 -33.79 10.23 0.99
N VAL A 523 -33.92 9.07 0.34
CA VAL A 523 -34.60 8.90 -0.96
C VAL A 523 -35.36 7.57 -0.95
N SER A 524 -36.59 7.56 -1.45
CA SER A 524 -37.34 6.34 -1.75
C SER A 524 -37.32 6.10 -3.26
N LEU A 525 -36.84 4.94 -3.70
CA LEU A 525 -36.72 4.60 -5.12
C LEU A 525 -37.82 3.62 -5.54
N ASP A 526 -38.56 3.96 -6.59
CA ASP A 526 -39.54 3.05 -7.20
C ASP A 526 -38.86 2.09 -8.16
N ILE A 527 -38.87 0.80 -7.81
CA ILE A 527 -38.27 -0.30 -8.57
C ILE A 527 -39.30 -1.13 -9.34
N SER A 528 -40.55 -0.67 -9.47
CA SER A 528 -41.62 -1.41 -10.16
C SER A 528 -41.30 -1.79 -11.61
N SER A 529 -40.45 -1.01 -12.30
CA SER A 529 -40.01 -1.26 -13.67
C SER A 529 -38.67 -2.01 -13.77
N TYR A 530 -38.03 -2.30 -12.63
CA TYR A 530 -36.68 -2.86 -12.60
C TYR A 530 -36.74 -4.36 -12.89
N SER A 531 -35.73 -4.85 -13.59
CA SER A 531 -35.58 -6.28 -13.88
C SER A 531 -34.72 -6.94 -12.79
N SER A 532 -34.68 -8.28 -12.75
CA SER A 532 -33.75 -8.93 -11.83
C SER A 532 -32.30 -8.54 -12.16
N GLY A 533 -31.54 -8.20 -11.12
CA GLY A 533 -30.20 -7.65 -11.28
C GLY A 533 -29.57 -7.22 -9.97
N PHE A 534 -28.26 -7.00 -10.02
CA PHE A 534 -27.51 -6.28 -8.99
C PHE A 534 -27.54 -4.78 -9.32
N TYR A 535 -27.92 -3.95 -8.36
CA TYR A 535 -28.03 -2.50 -8.53
C TYR A 535 -27.05 -1.80 -7.61
N LEU A 536 -26.06 -1.14 -8.20
CA LEU A 536 -25.09 -0.30 -7.49
C LEU A 536 -25.67 1.10 -7.29
N VAL A 537 -25.61 1.59 -6.06
CA VAL A 537 -26.05 2.93 -5.66
C VAL A 537 -24.82 3.77 -5.36
N ILE A 538 -24.61 4.85 -6.12
CA ILE A 538 -23.50 5.78 -5.93
C ILE A 538 -24.06 7.09 -5.38
N ALA A 539 -23.69 7.44 -4.16
CA ALA A 539 -23.94 8.76 -3.59
C ALA A 539 -22.70 9.62 -3.73
N ARG A 540 -22.82 10.81 -4.32
CA ARG A 540 -21.69 11.71 -4.59
C ARG A 540 -21.94 13.13 -4.13
N THR A 541 -20.90 13.79 -3.64
CA THR A 541 -20.92 15.22 -3.31
C THR A 541 -19.69 15.93 -3.86
N VAL A 542 -19.86 17.18 -4.29
CA VAL A 542 -18.79 18.01 -4.84
C VAL A 542 -18.39 19.04 -3.79
N VAL A 543 -17.13 18.97 -3.37
CA VAL A 543 -16.57 19.96 -2.44
C VAL A 543 -15.98 21.12 -3.24
N PRO A 544 -16.26 22.40 -2.91
CA PRO A 544 -15.69 23.54 -3.63
C PRO A 544 -14.15 23.57 -3.69
N GLU A 545 -13.48 22.89 -2.76
CA GLU A 545 -12.03 22.89 -2.59
C GLU A 545 -11.34 21.66 -3.24
N SER A 546 -12.11 20.72 -3.79
CA SER A 546 -11.60 19.49 -4.42
C SER A 546 -11.93 19.47 -5.92
N SER A 547 -10.97 19.07 -6.76
CA SER A 547 -11.21 18.82 -8.19
C SER A 547 -11.91 17.50 -8.49
N HIS A 548 -12.16 16.65 -7.48
CA HIS A 548 -12.82 15.36 -7.61
C HIS A 548 -13.98 15.23 -6.59
N PRO A 549 -15.13 14.65 -6.99
CA PRO A 549 -16.23 14.38 -6.07
C PRO A 549 -15.84 13.32 -5.04
N ILE A 550 -16.45 13.39 -3.85
CA ILE A 550 -16.39 12.32 -2.86
C ILE A 550 -17.56 11.40 -3.10
N GLU A 551 -17.29 10.10 -3.16
CA GLU A 551 -18.28 9.06 -3.48
C GLU A 551 -18.33 8.01 -2.37
N ALA A 552 -19.55 7.52 -2.13
CA ALA A 552 -19.81 6.31 -1.36
C ALA A 552 -20.78 5.41 -2.11
N GLU A 553 -20.68 4.12 -1.81
CA GLU A 553 -21.36 3.06 -2.55
C GLU A 553 -22.28 2.28 -1.62
N GLY A 554 -23.48 2.00 -2.10
CA GLY A 554 -24.43 1.05 -1.53
C GLY A 554 -24.93 0.13 -2.63
N PHE A 555 -25.75 -0.85 -2.28
CA PHE A 555 -26.35 -1.72 -3.29
C PHE A 555 -27.70 -2.25 -2.84
N PHE A 556 -28.45 -2.75 -3.80
CA PHE A 556 -29.56 -3.66 -3.58
C PHE A 556 -29.69 -4.63 -4.76
N ILE A 557 -30.41 -5.72 -4.55
CA ILE A 557 -30.73 -6.72 -5.56
C ILE A 557 -32.23 -6.69 -5.79
N VAL A 558 -32.62 -6.75 -7.06
CA VAL A 558 -34.02 -6.98 -7.43
C VAL A 558 -34.17 -8.45 -7.77
N ASN A 559 -35.06 -9.13 -7.06
CA ASN A 559 -35.37 -10.53 -7.33
C ASN A 559 -36.24 -10.64 -8.58
N SER A 560 -36.21 -11.81 -9.22
CA SER A 560 -37.09 -12.06 -10.36
C SER A 560 -38.51 -12.33 -9.90
N SER A 561 -39.50 -11.72 -10.57
CA SER A 561 -40.91 -12.06 -10.39
C SER A 561 -41.24 -13.49 -10.85
N GLU A 562 -40.31 -14.21 -11.49
CA GLU A 562 -40.45 -15.62 -11.85
C GLU A 562 -40.06 -16.59 -10.71
N ARG A 563 -39.60 -16.11 -9.54
CA ARG A 563 -39.24 -16.98 -8.39
C ARG A 563 -40.47 -17.53 -7.65
N ASN A 564 -40.28 -18.66 -6.97
CA ASN A 564 -41.26 -19.36 -6.11
C ASN A 564 -42.50 -19.81 -6.90
N VAL A 565 -42.31 -20.20 -8.16
CA VAL A 565 -43.39 -20.70 -9.03
C VAL A 565 -43.11 -22.16 -9.40
N SER A 566 -43.66 -23.07 -8.60
CA SER A 566 -43.47 -24.52 -8.73
C SER A 566 -43.90 -25.10 -10.08
N ASP A 567 -44.90 -24.49 -10.74
CA ASP A 567 -45.47 -24.98 -12.01
C ASP A 567 -44.84 -24.35 -13.27
N SER A 568 -44.02 -23.30 -13.13
CA SER A 568 -43.36 -22.64 -14.28
C SER A 568 -41.85 -22.64 -14.13
N LYS A 569 -41.15 -23.33 -15.02
CA LYS A 569 -39.69 -23.25 -15.08
C LYS A 569 -39.29 -21.80 -15.36
N SER A 570 -38.45 -21.24 -14.49
CA SER A 570 -37.86 -19.93 -14.74
C SER A 570 -37.17 -19.93 -16.10
N GLN A 571 -37.20 -18.79 -16.78
CA GLN A 571 -36.49 -18.58 -18.03
C GLN A 571 -34.98 -18.38 -17.81
N ALA A 572 -34.51 -18.23 -16.57
CA ALA A 572 -33.08 -18.12 -16.27
C ALA A 572 -32.34 -19.44 -16.54
N ASP A 573 -31.12 -19.32 -17.03
CA ASP A 573 -30.20 -20.45 -17.15
C ASP A 573 -29.75 -20.92 -15.76
N PHE A 574 -29.55 -19.97 -14.85
CA PHE A 574 -29.27 -20.21 -13.43
C PHE A 574 -29.61 -19.00 -12.56
N VAL A 575 -29.69 -19.26 -11.25
CA VAL A 575 -29.78 -18.22 -10.22
C VAL A 575 -28.43 -18.06 -9.52
N LEU A 576 -27.91 -16.84 -9.48
CA LEU A 576 -26.71 -16.47 -8.73
C LEU A 576 -27.11 -16.10 -7.30
N ILE A 577 -26.54 -16.79 -6.32
CA ILE A 577 -26.73 -16.51 -4.89
C ILE A 577 -25.61 -15.60 -4.41
N HIS A 578 -25.98 -14.37 -4.02
CA HIS A 578 -25.05 -13.39 -3.50
C HIS A 578 -24.72 -13.64 -2.02
N THR A 579 -23.43 -13.55 -1.70
CA THR A 579 -22.76 -13.93 -0.45
C THR A 579 -22.94 -12.88 0.67
N THR A 580 -24.16 -12.38 0.83
CA THR A 580 -24.51 -11.27 1.73
C THR A 580 -24.17 -11.52 3.22
N SER A 581 -24.21 -12.76 3.70
CA SER A 581 -23.81 -13.12 5.08
C SER A 581 -22.29 -13.01 5.26
N THR A 582 -21.52 -13.40 4.23
CA THR A 582 -20.06 -13.21 4.21
C THR A 582 -19.69 -11.73 4.14
N ILE A 583 -20.34 -10.95 3.28
CA ILE A 583 -20.12 -9.50 3.22
C ILE A 583 -20.36 -8.84 4.58
N MET A 584 -21.42 -9.24 5.31
CA MET A 584 -21.66 -8.75 6.68
C MET A 584 -20.54 -9.15 7.65
N ALA A 585 -20.03 -10.39 7.56
CA ALA A 585 -18.99 -10.87 8.45
C ALA A 585 -17.65 -10.12 8.29
N TYR A 586 -17.36 -9.68 7.07
CA TYR A 586 -16.13 -8.97 6.71
C TYR A 586 -16.27 -7.44 6.73
N ASN A 587 -17.49 -6.90 6.81
CA ASN A 587 -17.71 -5.45 6.82
C ASN A 587 -17.26 -4.80 8.14
N ASP A 588 -16.08 -4.18 8.14
CA ASP A 588 -15.52 -3.46 9.29
C ASP A 588 -15.93 -1.97 9.36
N TRP A 589 -16.86 -1.53 8.51
CA TRP A 589 -17.42 -0.17 8.57
C TRP A 589 -18.11 0.04 9.92
N GLY A 590 -17.82 1.15 10.62
CA GLY A 590 -18.31 1.37 11.97
C GLY A 590 -17.47 0.71 13.07
N GLY A 591 -16.38 0.02 12.72
CA GLY A 591 -15.27 -0.30 13.63
C GLY A 591 -15.11 -1.77 14.04
N ALA A 592 -16.08 -2.64 13.78
CA ALA A 592 -15.97 -4.06 14.12
C ALA A 592 -16.75 -4.96 13.15
N ASN A 593 -16.34 -6.23 13.12
CA ASN A 593 -16.91 -7.31 12.32
C ASN A 593 -16.56 -8.69 12.97
N HIS A 594 -16.76 -9.81 12.28
CA HIS A 594 -16.42 -11.14 12.83
C HIS A 594 -14.92 -11.47 12.84
N TYR A 595 -14.08 -10.52 12.44
CA TYR A 595 -12.61 -10.62 12.43
C TYR A 595 -11.94 -9.45 13.18
N ARG A 596 -12.70 -8.47 13.68
CA ARG A 596 -12.22 -7.21 14.27
C ARG A 596 -13.14 -6.72 15.40
N GLY A 597 -12.55 -6.26 16.50
CA GLY A 597 -13.25 -5.60 17.61
C GLY A 597 -13.06 -4.07 17.63
N VAL A 598 -13.82 -3.38 18.50
CA VAL A 598 -13.74 -1.92 18.68
C VAL A 598 -12.71 -1.50 19.75
N GLU A 599 -12.39 -2.38 20.70
CA GLU A 599 -11.37 -2.13 21.73
C GLU A 599 -9.99 -2.51 21.18
N ASP A 600 -9.13 -1.53 20.95
CA ASP A 600 -7.74 -1.71 20.51
C ASP A 600 -6.84 -1.89 21.73
N ASP A 601 -6.79 -3.12 22.26
CA ASP A 601 -5.90 -3.48 23.38
C ASP A 601 -4.44 -3.75 22.95
N GLY A 602 -4.12 -3.46 21.69
CA GLY A 602 -2.78 -3.50 21.13
C GLY A 602 -2.24 -4.90 20.81
N CYS A 603 -2.93 -5.98 21.18
CA CYS A 603 -2.40 -7.35 21.00
C CYS A 603 -3.44 -8.43 20.64
N ASN A 604 -4.74 -8.23 20.91
CA ASN A 604 -5.81 -9.16 20.56
C ASN A 604 -7.00 -8.38 20.00
N GLU A 605 -7.15 -8.31 18.68
CA GLU A 605 -8.43 -7.91 18.10
C GLU A 605 -9.46 -8.99 18.48
N ILE A 606 -10.23 -8.75 19.55
CA ILE A 606 -11.33 -9.65 19.94
C ILE A 606 -12.43 -9.46 18.89
N PRO A 607 -12.71 -10.45 18.04
CA PRO A 607 -13.71 -10.29 17.00
C PRO A 607 -15.09 -10.07 17.63
N SER A 608 -15.93 -9.27 16.98
CA SER A 608 -17.31 -9.15 17.44
C SER A 608 -18.11 -10.37 17.00
N PRO A 609 -18.86 -11.02 17.90
CA PRO A 609 -19.81 -12.03 17.49
C PRO A 609 -21.02 -11.44 16.79
N PHE A 610 -21.13 -10.11 16.68
CA PHE A 610 -22.29 -9.40 16.15
C PHE A 610 -21.91 -8.60 14.90
N SER A 611 -22.74 -8.69 13.86
CA SER A 611 -22.63 -7.84 12.67
C SER A 611 -24.00 -7.40 12.18
N SER A 612 -24.21 -6.09 12.05
CA SER A 612 -25.45 -5.51 11.57
C SER A 612 -25.44 -5.29 10.07
N ARG A 613 -26.58 -5.55 9.43
CA ARG A 613 -26.86 -5.23 8.03
C ARG A 613 -27.07 -3.73 7.82
N ASP A 614 -27.68 -3.07 8.80
CA ASP A 614 -28.23 -1.72 8.68
C ASP A 614 -27.14 -0.63 8.82
N ARG A 615 -26.11 -0.73 8.00
CA ARG A 615 -24.96 0.19 7.92
C ARG A 615 -24.33 0.17 6.52
N PRO A 616 -23.58 1.21 6.14
CA PRO A 616 -22.74 1.18 4.93
C PRO A 616 -21.77 0.01 4.89
N LEU A 617 -21.36 -0.35 3.67
CA LEU A 617 -20.25 -1.26 3.43
C LEU A 617 -18.95 -0.47 3.28
N CYS A 618 -17.85 -1.09 3.70
CA CYS A 618 -16.53 -0.55 3.46
C CYS A 618 -16.19 -0.42 1.98
N ARG A 619 -15.36 0.57 1.65
CA ARG A 619 -14.82 0.75 0.29
C ARG A 619 -14.10 -0.51 -0.20
N GLY A 620 -14.36 -0.86 -1.46
CA GLY A 620 -13.78 -2.00 -2.14
C GLY A 620 -14.66 -3.26 -2.21
N MET A 621 -15.71 -3.35 -1.39
CA MET A 621 -16.62 -4.52 -1.44
C MET A 621 -17.54 -4.51 -2.66
N LEU A 622 -17.95 -3.33 -3.12
CA LEU A 622 -18.93 -3.14 -4.19
C LEU A 622 -18.30 -2.70 -5.52
N ARG A 623 -17.26 -1.87 -5.46
CA ARG A 623 -16.49 -1.43 -6.63
C ARG A 623 -15.00 -1.35 -6.29
N LEU A 624 -14.17 -1.73 -7.27
CA LEU A 624 -12.71 -1.65 -7.16
C LEU A 624 -12.10 -0.92 -8.36
N PRO A 625 -11.00 -0.18 -8.16
CA PRO A 625 -10.24 0.37 -9.27
C PRO A 625 -9.58 -0.76 -10.07
N LEU A 626 -9.38 -0.51 -11.37
CA LEU A 626 -8.68 -1.44 -12.23
C LEU A 626 -7.27 -1.72 -11.68
N GLY A 627 -6.92 -2.99 -11.54
CA GLY A 627 -5.61 -3.41 -11.03
C GLY A 627 -5.52 -3.58 -9.51
N ALA A 628 -6.62 -3.43 -8.76
CA ALA A 628 -6.65 -3.84 -7.36
C ALA A 628 -6.29 -5.34 -7.25
N PRO A 629 -5.31 -5.72 -6.40
CA PRO A 629 -4.92 -7.11 -6.24
C PRO A 629 -6.01 -7.94 -5.57
N ARG A 630 -6.09 -9.22 -5.91
CA ARG A 630 -6.90 -10.23 -5.21
C ARG A 630 -6.06 -10.97 -4.18
N GLU A 631 -6.72 -11.70 -3.30
CA GLU A 631 -6.02 -12.53 -2.34
C GLU A 631 -5.22 -13.67 -3.01
N GLY A 632 -4.08 -13.96 -2.38
CA GLY A 632 -3.06 -14.89 -2.87
C GLY A 632 -1.75 -14.20 -3.26
N ASN A 633 -0.76 -14.99 -3.64
CA ASN A 633 0.60 -14.52 -3.93
C ASN A 633 0.69 -13.75 -5.27
N GLY A 634 -0.41 -13.57 -6.01
CA GLY A 634 -0.43 -12.89 -7.31
C GLY A 634 0.60 -13.48 -8.27
N GLN A 635 1.29 -12.67 -9.09
CA GLN A 635 2.40 -13.15 -9.93
C GLN A 635 3.72 -13.39 -9.15
N TRP A 636 3.74 -13.06 -7.87
CA TRP A 636 4.88 -13.29 -7.01
C TRP A 636 4.90 -14.75 -6.53
N VAL A 637 6.09 -15.33 -6.45
CA VAL A 637 6.32 -16.66 -5.88
C VAL A 637 7.46 -16.51 -4.88
N PRO A 638 7.21 -16.72 -3.58
CA PRO A 638 8.24 -16.57 -2.55
C PRO A 638 9.41 -17.52 -2.76
N VAL A 639 10.63 -17.01 -2.57
CA VAL A 639 11.84 -17.84 -2.51
C VAL A 639 11.87 -18.59 -1.17
N PRO A 640 12.36 -19.83 -1.10
CA PRO A 640 12.52 -20.53 0.18
C PRO A 640 13.25 -19.70 1.24
N GLY A 641 12.63 -19.57 2.40
CA GLY A 641 13.14 -18.78 3.53
C GLY A 641 12.77 -17.29 3.52
N GLU A 642 12.19 -16.77 2.43
CA GLU A 642 11.66 -15.40 2.43
C GLU A 642 10.41 -15.29 3.28
N PRO A 643 10.22 -14.16 4.00
CA PRO A 643 9.01 -13.94 4.77
C PRO A 643 7.77 -13.86 3.87
N PRO A 644 6.60 -14.31 4.36
CA PRO A 644 5.35 -14.23 3.61
C PRO A 644 4.94 -12.78 3.35
N ARG A 645 4.20 -12.57 2.26
CA ARG A 645 3.65 -11.27 1.85
C ARG A 645 2.18 -11.39 1.47
N TYR A 646 1.48 -10.25 1.54
CA TYR A 646 0.04 -10.15 1.28
C TYR A 646 -0.21 -8.95 0.38
N PRO A 647 -0.06 -9.08 -0.95
CA PRO A 647 -0.18 -7.94 -1.87
C PRO A 647 -1.51 -7.20 -1.75
N ALA A 648 -2.62 -7.91 -1.50
CA ALA A 648 -3.93 -7.33 -1.27
C ALA A 648 -3.94 -6.45 0.00
N LEU A 649 -3.52 -7.00 1.14
CA LEU A 649 -3.41 -6.26 2.39
C LEU A 649 -2.44 -5.06 2.30
N GLU A 650 -1.28 -5.24 1.68
CA GLU A 650 -0.33 -4.16 1.44
C GLU A 650 -0.95 -3.05 0.57
N TRP A 651 -1.73 -3.42 -0.45
CA TRP A 651 -2.39 -2.48 -1.34
C TRP A 651 -3.50 -1.70 -0.62
N SER A 652 -4.35 -2.37 0.19
CA SER A 652 -5.42 -1.69 0.92
C SER A 652 -4.89 -0.63 1.88
N TYR A 653 -3.81 -0.95 2.61
CA TYR A 653 -3.15 0.02 3.49
C TYR A 653 -2.60 1.23 2.74
N MET A 654 -2.04 1.03 1.54
CA MET A 654 -1.49 2.13 0.75
C MET A 654 -2.56 3.03 0.11
N HIS A 655 -3.75 2.50 -0.14
CA HIS A 655 -4.81 3.20 -0.89
C HIS A 655 -6.03 3.58 -0.04
N GLY A 656 -6.04 3.23 1.25
CA GLY A 656 -7.11 3.59 2.18
C GLY A 656 -8.42 2.81 1.94
N TYR A 657 -8.30 1.53 1.57
CA TYR A 657 -9.44 0.60 1.46
C TYR A 657 -9.51 -0.26 2.73
N SER A 658 -10.67 -0.88 2.97
CA SER A 658 -10.77 -1.90 4.03
C SER A 658 -9.77 -3.01 3.78
N ARG A 659 -9.19 -3.55 4.86
CA ARG A 659 -8.30 -4.72 4.75
C ARG A 659 -9.00 -5.94 4.14
N HIS A 660 -10.33 -5.98 4.26
CA HIS A 660 -11.16 -7.10 3.84
C HIS A 660 -11.74 -6.96 2.42
N TYR A 661 -11.32 -5.96 1.65
CA TYR A 661 -11.86 -5.73 0.30
C TYR A 661 -11.62 -6.93 -0.65
N ALA A 662 -10.54 -7.67 -0.44
CA ALA A 662 -10.17 -8.81 -1.26
C ALA A 662 -10.64 -10.15 -0.65
N ASP A 663 -11.01 -10.16 0.63
CA ASP A 663 -11.51 -11.35 1.32
C ASP A 663 -12.96 -11.67 0.90
N ALA A 664 -13.80 -10.65 0.73
CA ALA A 664 -15.21 -10.80 0.41
C ALA A 664 -15.75 -9.65 -0.45
N GLY A 665 -16.88 -9.89 -1.11
CA GLY A 665 -17.64 -8.86 -1.81
C GLY A 665 -17.81 -9.05 -3.30
N TYR A 666 -18.84 -8.38 -3.80
CA TYR A 666 -19.29 -8.43 -5.19
C TYR A 666 -18.20 -8.00 -6.18
N ALA A 667 -17.44 -6.95 -5.87
CA ALA A 667 -16.40 -6.43 -6.76
C ALA A 667 -15.30 -7.47 -7.07
N THR A 668 -14.89 -8.22 -6.05
CA THR A 668 -13.76 -9.16 -6.13
C THR A 668 -14.16 -10.47 -6.81
N TYR A 669 -15.35 -10.99 -6.51
CA TYR A 669 -15.73 -12.35 -6.85
C TYR A 669 -16.92 -12.47 -7.81
N GLU A 670 -18.11 -12.05 -7.39
CA GLU A 670 -19.36 -12.31 -8.11
C GLU A 670 -19.43 -11.50 -9.42
N ARG A 671 -18.99 -10.24 -9.41
CA ARG A 671 -19.04 -9.35 -10.57
C ARG A 671 -18.24 -9.88 -11.78
N PRO A 672 -16.96 -10.29 -11.65
CA PRO A 672 -16.21 -10.88 -12.77
C PRO A 672 -16.92 -12.08 -13.43
N PHE A 673 -17.52 -12.96 -12.62
CA PHE A 673 -18.26 -14.10 -13.14
C PHE A 673 -19.57 -13.67 -13.82
N LEU A 674 -20.30 -12.73 -13.23
CA LEU A 674 -21.53 -12.19 -13.81
C LEU A 674 -21.28 -11.53 -15.16
N VAL A 675 -20.23 -10.71 -15.25
CA VAL A 675 -19.79 -10.06 -16.50
C VAL A 675 -19.50 -11.11 -17.57
N TRP A 676 -18.73 -12.15 -17.23
CA TRP A 676 -18.46 -13.25 -18.16
C TRP A 676 -19.75 -13.99 -18.56
N ALA A 677 -20.60 -14.32 -17.60
CA ALA A 677 -21.80 -15.10 -17.86
C ALA A 677 -22.77 -14.36 -18.79
N GLU A 678 -23.05 -13.08 -18.52
CA GLU A 678 -23.89 -12.26 -19.38
C GLU A 678 -23.23 -12.02 -20.76
N GLU A 679 -21.91 -11.88 -20.83
CA GLU A 679 -21.18 -11.78 -22.11
C GLU A 679 -21.34 -13.06 -22.95
N GLN A 680 -21.34 -14.24 -22.32
CA GLN A 680 -21.61 -15.51 -22.98
C GLN A 680 -23.11 -15.72 -23.32
N GLY A 681 -23.98 -14.79 -22.92
CA GLY A 681 -25.41 -14.83 -23.22
C GLY A 681 -26.25 -15.63 -22.23
N TYR A 682 -25.71 -15.99 -21.06
CA TYR A 682 -26.51 -16.62 -20.01
C TYR A 682 -27.51 -15.62 -19.42
N LYS A 683 -28.75 -16.06 -19.23
CA LYS A 683 -29.76 -15.31 -18.48
C LYS A 683 -29.64 -15.65 -16.99
N VAL A 684 -29.21 -14.66 -16.22
CA VAL A 684 -28.95 -14.81 -14.77
C VAL A 684 -30.06 -14.14 -13.97
N HIS A 685 -30.63 -14.85 -12.99
CA HIS A 685 -31.43 -14.24 -11.93
C HIS A 685 -30.62 -14.14 -10.64
N HIS A 686 -31.05 -13.28 -9.72
CA HIS A 686 -30.30 -13.00 -8.50
C HIS A 686 -31.13 -13.25 -7.24
N LEU A 687 -30.50 -13.91 -6.27
CA LEU A 687 -30.97 -14.06 -4.90
C LEU A 687 -29.82 -13.75 -3.94
N THR A 688 -30.13 -13.54 -2.68
CA THR A 688 -29.18 -13.38 -1.59
C THR A 688 -29.27 -14.56 -0.63
N GLN A 689 -28.25 -14.74 0.20
CA GLN A 689 -28.35 -15.66 1.34
C GLN A 689 -29.50 -15.29 2.29
N HIS A 690 -29.90 -14.01 2.38
CA HIS A 690 -31.06 -13.61 3.18
C HIS A 690 -32.37 -14.15 2.59
N ASP A 691 -32.51 -14.17 1.26
CA ASP A 691 -33.65 -14.83 0.60
C ASP A 691 -33.72 -16.32 0.98
N LEU A 692 -32.57 -17.03 0.91
CA LEU A 692 -32.49 -18.44 1.34
C LEU A 692 -32.87 -18.65 2.81
N HIS A 693 -32.55 -17.70 3.69
CA HIS A 693 -32.88 -17.79 5.12
C HIS A 693 -34.37 -17.59 5.39
N HIS A 694 -34.99 -16.63 4.70
CA HIS A 694 -36.37 -16.24 4.96
C HIS A 694 -37.40 -17.08 4.20
N GLU A 695 -37.04 -17.62 3.04
CA GLU A 695 -37.93 -18.30 2.12
C GLU A 695 -37.37 -19.66 1.72
N ALA A 696 -37.87 -20.73 2.34
CA ALA A 696 -37.41 -22.09 2.09
C ALA A 696 -37.61 -22.56 0.64
N ASP A 697 -38.56 -21.96 -0.09
CA ASP A 697 -38.94 -22.27 -1.47
C ASP A 697 -38.38 -21.25 -2.48
N CYS A 698 -37.45 -20.37 -2.09
CA CYS A 698 -36.96 -19.32 -2.99
C CYS A 698 -36.22 -19.83 -4.24
N LEU A 699 -35.75 -21.08 -4.20
CA LEU A 699 -35.08 -21.77 -5.30
C LEU A 699 -36.06 -22.54 -6.22
N ASP A 700 -37.34 -22.59 -5.87
CA ASP A 700 -38.35 -23.30 -6.67
C ASP A 700 -38.47 -22.69 -8.07
N GLY A 701 -38.50 -23.57 -9.08
CA GLY A 701 -38.57 -23.20 -10.49
C GLY A 701 -37.20 -23.01 -11.17
N TYR A 702 -36.11 -22.93 -10.41
CA TYR A 702 -34.74 -22.93 -10.94
C TYR A 702 -34.21 -24.36 -11.15
N LYS A 703 -33.26 -24.51 -12.08
CA LYS A 703 -32.57 -25.80 -12.32
C LYS A 703 -31.17 -25.84 -11.73
N LEU A 704 -30.56 -24.67 -11.55
CA LEU A 704 -29.17 -24.51 -11.18
C LEU A 704 -29.04 -23.27 -10.30
N ALA A 705 -28.54 -23.48 -9.09
CA ALA A 705 -28.03 -22.43 -8.22
C ALA A 705 -26.51 -22.31 -8.42
N VAL A 706 -26.01 -21.07 -8.48
CA VAL A 706 -24.60 -20.77 -8.65
C VAL A 706 -24.11 -19.90 -7.50
N ILE A 707 -22.95 -20.25 -6.96
CA ILE A 707 -22.23 -19.49 -5.93
C ILE A 707 -20.81 -19.24 -6.44
N VAL A 708 -20.26 -18.05 -6.23
CA VAL A 708 -18.94 -17.65 -6.74
C VAL A 708 -18.13 -16.95 -5.67
N GLY A 709 -16.86 -17.34 -5.54
CA GLY A 709 -15.88 -16.67 -4.68
C GLY A 709 -15.84 -17.20 -3.27
N HIS A 710 -16.54 -16.53 -2.36
CA HIS A 710 -16.39 -16.76 -0.92
C HIS A 710 -17.73 -16.69 -0.17
N ASP A 711 -18.30 -17.86 0.12
CA ASP A 711 -19.57 -18.05 0.83
C ASP A 711 -19.35 -18.70 2.21
N GLU A 712 -18.50 -18.06 3.02
CA GLU A 712 -18.04 -18.61 4.30
C GLU A 712 -19.12 -18.79 5.37
N TYR A 713 -20.11 -17.90 5.41
CA TYR A 713 -21.08 -17.79 6.50
C TYR A 713 -22.48 -18.22 6.05
N TRP A 714 -23.05 -19.23 6.73
CA TRP A 714 -24.37 -19.79 6.41
C TRP A 714 -25.20 -20.03 7.66
N THR A 715 -26.49 -19.72 7.59
CA THR A 715 -27.45 -20.15 8.63
C THR A 715 -27.91 -21.58 8.38
N TRP A 716 -28.44 -22.21 9.43
CA TRP A 716 -29.11 -23.51 9.31
C TRP A 716 -30.22 -23.50 8.26
N GLU A 717 -31.03 -22.46 8.27
CA GLU A 717 -32.17 -22.28 7.37
C GLU A 717 -31.73 -22.14 5.91
N MET A 718 -30.63 -21.44 5.64
CA MET A 718 -30.08 -21.35 4.28
C MET A 718 -29.63 -22.73 3.76
N ARG A 719 -29.04 -23.57 4.62
CA ARG A 719 -28.69 -24.95 4.26
C ARG A 719 -29.94 -25.80 4.05
N ASP A 720 -30.98 -25.64 4.86
CA ASP A 720 -32.25 -26.36 4.66
C ASP A 720 -32.86 -26.06 3.29
N ALA A 721 -32.85 -24.78 2.86
CA ALA A 721 -33.31 -24.39 1.53
C ALA A 721 -32.46 -25.01 0.40
N MET A 722 -31.14 -25.00 0.54
CA MET A 722 -30.24 -25.59 -0.46
C MET A 722 -30.33 -27.12 -0.53
N ASP A 723 -30.36 -27.80 0.61
CA ASP A 723 -30.48 -29.26 0.69
C ASP A 723 -31.82 -29.70 0.09
N ALA A 724 -32.92 -29.03 0.47
CA ALA A 724 -34.24 -29.31 -0.11
C ALA A 724 -34.24 -29.09 -1.63
N PHE A 725 -33.60 -28.03 -2.13
CA PHE A 725 -33.49 -27.79 -3.56
C PHE A 725 -32.74 -28.93 -4.28
N ILE A 726 -31.61 -29.39 -3.74
CA ILE A 726 -30.82 -30.50 -4.30
C ILE A 726 -31.61 -31.82 -4.24
N ASP A 727 -32.24 -32.12 -3.10
CA ASP A 727 -33.05 -33.33 -2.88
C ASP A 727 -34.25 -33.41 -3.84
N HIS A 728 -34.80 -32.26 -4.23
CA HIS A 728 -35.86 -32.16 -5.24
C HIS A 728 -35.34 -32.13 -6.69
N GLY A 729 -34.05 -32.38 -6.92
CA GLY A 729 -33.43 -32.51 -8.24
C GLY A 729 -32.86 -31.21 -8.81
N GLY A 730 -32.79 -30.14 -8.00
CA GLY A 730 -31.99 -28.96 -8.27
C GLY A 730 -30.50 -29.29 -8.34
N ARG A 731 -29.71 -28.37 -8.89
CA ARG A 731 -28.27 -28.54 -9.07
C ARG A 731 -27.53 -27.36 -8.49
N LEU A 732 -26.38 -27.61 -7.89
CA LEU A 732 -25.50 -26.58 -7.38
C LEU A 732 -24.19 -26.56 -8.18
N ALA A 733 -23.77 -25.39 -8.62
CA ALA A 733 -22.42 -25.13 -9.09
C ALA A 733 -21.76 -24.09 -8.18
N ARG A 734 -20.78 -24.52 -7.39
CA ARG A 734 -20.06 -23.68 -6.45
C ARG A 734 -18.63 -23.46 -6.92
N PHE A 735 -18.32 -22.23 -7.33
CA PHE A 735 -16.99 -21.77 -7.74
C PHE A 735 -16.35 -20.97 -6.60
N ALA A 736 -16.21 -21.61 -5.43
CA ALA A 736 -15.83 -20.95 -4.18
C ALA A 736 -14.97 -21.87 -3.29
N GLY A 737 -14.36 -21.27 -2.27
CA GLY A 737 -13.61 -21.96 -1.20
C GLY A 737 -14.06 -21.47 0.18
N ASN A 738 -13.54 -22.12 1.22
CA ASN A 738 -13.76 -21.84 2.63
C ASN A 738 -15.22 -21.93 3.09
N TYR A 739 -15.89 -23.04 2.78
CA TYR A 739 -17.21 -23.30 3.38
C TYR A 739 -17.06 -23.68 4.87
N ALA A 740 -17.24 -22.72 5.80
CA ALA A 740 -16.79 -22.89 7.18
C ALA A 740 -17.86 -22.65 8.26
N TRP A 741 -18.44 -21.46 8.36
CA TRP A 741 -19.13 -21.01 9.58
C TRP A 741 -20.65 -21.20 9.53
N GLN A 742 -21.19 -21.83 10.57
CA GLN A 742 -22.60 -21.71 10.93
C GLN A 742 -22.84 -20.37 11.65
N VAL A 743 -23.84 -19.61 11.19
CA VAL A 743 -24.33 -18.37 11.82
C VAL A 743 -25.81 -18.44 12.17
N ARG A 744 -26.26 -17.46 12.95
CA ARG A 744 -27.68 -17.20 13.18
C ARG A 744 -28.02 -15.78 12.82
N PHE A 745 -29.25 -15.59 12.34
CA PHE A 745 -29.86 -14.28 12.18
C PHE A 745 -30.84 -14.01 13.30
N GLU A 746 -30.82 -12.78 13.81
CA GLU A 746 -31.78 -12.22 14.74
C GLU A 746 -32.42 -10.96 14.15
N GLN A 747 -33.42 -10.43 14.85
CA GLN A 747 -34.13 -9.19 14.51
C GLN A 747 -34.89 -9.17 13.17
N HIS A 748 -35.02 -10.34 12.50
CA HIS A 748 -35.51 -10.52 11.12
C HIS A 748 -34.43 -10.43 10.02
N GLY A 749 -33.16 -10.70 10.35
CA GLY A 749 -32.05 -10.72 9.39
C GLY A 749 -31.11 -9.53 9.50
N GLU A 750 -31.45 -8.53 10.32
CA GLU A 750 -30.67 -7.32 10.54
C GLU A 750 -29.38 -7.60 11.32
N LEU A 751 -29.39 -8.61 12.18
CA LEU A 751 -28.27 -8.94 13.06
C LEU A 751 -27.77 -10.37 12.80
N GLN A 752 -26.53 -10.49 12.34
CA GLN A 752 -25.82 -11.75 12.22
C GLN A 752 -25.00 -12.05 13.47
N ILE A 753 -25.06 -13.30 13.93
CA ILE A 753 -24.38 -13.80 15.11
C ILE A 753 -23.43 -14.94 14.75
N CYS A 754 -22.15 -14.79 15.10
CA CYS A 754 -21.13 -15.82 14.99
C CYS A 754 -20.13 -15.75 16.15
N TYR A 755 -20.24 -16.66 17.12
CA TYR A 755 -19.31 -16.70 18.25
C TYR A 755 -17.93 -17.28 17.88
N LYS A 756 -17.84 -18.05 16.78
CA LYS A 756 -16.67 -18.81 16.31
C LYS A 756 -16.19 -19.87 17.30
N ASP A 757 -15.95 -19.51 18.55
CA ASP A 757 -15.77 -20.42 19.68
C ASP A 757 -17.15 -20.88 20.19
N ALA A 758 -17.45 -22.17 19.97
CA ALA A 758 -18.69 -22.79 20.39
C ALA A 758 -18.98 -22.60 21.89
N THR A 759 -17.96 -22.53 22.75
CA THR A 759 -18.12 -22.47 24.21
C THR A 759 -18.61 -21.12 24.72
N GLN A 760 -18.47 -20.07 23.91
CA GLN A 760 -18.94 -18.72 24.22
C GLN A 760 -20.39 -18.50 23.80
N ASP A 761 -20.93 -19.39 22.96
CA ASP A 761 -22.28 -19.30 22.46
C ASP A 761 -23.31 -19.62 23.57
N PRO A 762 -24.33 -18.75 23.80
CA PRO A 762 -25.38 -19.01 24.79
C PRO A 762 -26.17 -20.31 24.60
N LEU A 763 -26.14 -20.90 23.40
CA LEU A 763 -26.76 -22.19 23.08
C LEU A 763 -25.87 -23.40 23.40
N PHE A 764 -24.59 -23.19 23.74
CA PHE A 764 -23.68 -24.28 24.12
C PHE A 764 -24.22 -25.08 25.31
N GLY A 765 -24.27 -26.41 25.16
CA GLY A 765 -24.83 -27.33 26.14
C GLY A 765 -26.36 -27.33 26.23
N LYS A 766 -27.05 -26.44 25.52
CA LYS A 766 -28.53 -26.38 25.44
C LYS A 766 -29.06 -26.88 24.11
N ASN A 767 -28.46 -26.41 23.02
CA ASN A 767 -28.75 -26.85 21.66
C ASN A 767 -27.47 -26.74 20.80
N ASN A 768 -26.62 -27.77 20.90
CA ASN A 768 -25.35 -27.81 20.19
C ASN A 768 -25.49 -27.80 18.66
N GLN A 769 -26.65 -28.18 18.10
CA GLN A 769 -26.87 -28.09 16.65
C GLN A 769 -26.94 -26.65 16.15
N ARG A 770 -27.29 -25.71 17.04
CA ARG A 770 -27.55 -24.32 16.68
C ARG A 770 -26.47 -23.35 17.15
N VAL A 771 -25.37 -23.83 17.73
CA VAL A 771 -24.24 -22.95 18.11
C VAL A 771 -23.58 -22.39 16.85
N SER A 772 -23.09 -21.16 16.94
CA SER A 772 -22.51 -20.44 15.79
C SER A 772 -20.98 -20.59 15.79
N THR A 773 -20.51 -21.60 15.06
CA THR A 773 -19.11 -22.06 14.96
C THR A 773 -18.94 -22.83 13.64
N LEU A 774 -17.80 -23.48 13.41
CA LEU A 774 -17.54 -24.30 12.22
C LEU A 774 -18.59 -25.39 12.04
N TRP A 775 -19.09 -25.58 10.81
CA TRP A 775 -20.04 -26.65 10.46
C TRP A 775 -19.53 -28.04 10.84
N ASP A 776 -18.22 -28.27 10.69
CA ASP A 776 -17.59 -29.56 10.94
C ASP A 776 -17.30 -29.81 12.43
N TRP A 777 -17.69 -28.89 13.32
CA TRP A 777 -17.66 -29.15 14.76
C TRP A 777 -18.65 -30.27 15.10
N GLY A 778 -18.13 -31.46 15.43
CA GLY A 778 -18.90 -32.70 15.55
C GLY A 778 -20.26 -32.62 16.27
N PRO A 779 -20.42 -31.86 17.37
CA PRO A 779 -21.72 -31.71 18.03
C PRO A 779 -22.81 -30.96 17.24
N ILE A 780 -22.47 -30.26 16.15
CA ILE A 780 -23.47 -29.74 15.20
C ILE A 780 -24.15 -30.88 14.43
N GLN A 781 -23.42 -31.98 14.18
CA GLN A 781 -23.91 -33.16 13.47
C GLN A 781 -24.45 -32.87 12.07
N ARG A 782 -23.83 -31.93 11.36
CA ARG A 782 -24.18 -31.55 9.98
C ARG A 782 -22.93 -31.02 9.27
N PRO A 783 -21.95 -31.87 8.93
CA PRO A 783 -20.70 -31.43 8.31
C PRO A 783 -20.97 -30.68 7.00
N GLY A 784 -20.07 -29.76 6.64
CA GLY A 784 -20.23 -28.90 5.46
C GLY A 784 -20.21 -29.71 4.15
N ALA A 785 -19.34 -30.71 4.08
CA ALA A 785 -19.16 -31.57 2.91
C ALA A 785 -20.40 -32.41 2.58
N GLU A 786 -21.33 -32.61 3.51
CA GLU A 786 -22.59 -33.33 3.26
C GLU A 786 -23.43 -32.63 2.17
N THR A 787 -23.52 -31.29 2.23
CA THR A 787 -24.21 -30.48 1.22
C THR A 787 -23.29 -30.12 0.07
N MET A 788 -22.08 -29.64 0.38
CA MET A 788 -21.19 -28.98 -0.59
C MET A 788 -20.21 -29.94 -1.28
N GLY A 789 -20.13 -31.20 -0.85
CA GLY A 789 -19.17 -32.20 -1.32
C GLY A 789 -17.75 -32.04 -0.78
N VAL A 790 -17.35 -30.80 -0.46
CA VAL A 790 -16.06 -30.41 0.11
C VAL A 790 -16.27 -29.38 1.22
N THR A 791 -15.30 -29.24 2.13
CA THR A 791 -15.37 -28.33 3.28
C THR A 791 -14.02 -27.66 3.58
N ALA A 792 -14.07 -26.52 4.27
CA ALA A 792 -12.90 -25.72 4.63
C ALA A 792 -11.91 -26.47 5.52
N THR A 793 -12.42 -27.25 6.49
CA THR A 793 -11.58 -27.97 7.47
C THR A 793 -10.74 -29.10 6.85
N MET A 794 -11.13 -29.58 5.67
CA MET A 794 -10.38 -30.55 4.87
C MET A 794 -9.53 -29.89 3.79
N GLY A 795 -9.62 -28.56 3.65
CA GLY A 795 -8.81 -27.72 2.80
C GLY A 795 -8.09 -26.65 3.61
N GLY A 796 -8.39 -25.39 3.32
CA GLY A 796 -7.83 -24.21 3.98
C GLY A 796 -7.21 -23.27 2.96
N TYR A 797 -5.95 -22.94 3.15
CA TYR A 797 -5.26 -21.92 2.39
C TYR A 797 -4.34 -22.50 1.32
N THR A 798 -4.27 -21.80 0.17
CA THR A 798 -3.30 -22.12 -0.86
C THR A 798 -2.78 -20.90 -1.60
N CYS A 799 -1.50 -20.92 -2.00
CA CYS A 799 -0.82 -19.77 -2.58
C CYS A 799 -1.05 -18.46 -1.79
N TYR A 800 -1.14 -18.52 -0.46
CA TYR A 800 -1.50 -17.38 0.38
C TYR A 800 -0.56 -17.28 1.58
N GLY A 801 0.10 -16.13 1.72
CA GLY A 801 1.09 -15.95 2.77
C GLY A 801 2.15 -17.05 2.73
N SER A 802 2.22 -17.83 3.81
CA SER A 802 3.10 -19.00 3.90
C SER A 802 2.45 -20.30 3.40
N ALA A 803 1.12 -20.41 3.46
CA ALA A 803 0.34 -21.59 3.12
C ALA A 803 0.50 -21.99 1.66
N THR A 804 1.20 -23.11 1.45
CA THR A 804 1.56 -23.67 0.13
C THR A 804 2.06 -22.60 -0.85
N SER A 805 2.82 -21.64 -0.34
CA SER A 805 3.12 -20.37 -1.01
C SER A 805 3.82 -20.48 -2.38
N ARG A 806 4.49 -21.60 -2.64
CA ARG A 806 5.18 -21.91 -3.90
C ARG A 806 4.39 -22.80 -4.86
N TRP A 807 3.13 -23.12 -4.55
CA TRP A 807 2.29 -23.89 -5.46
C TRP A 807 2.09 -23.16 -6.79
N SER A 808 1.82 -23.94 -7.84
CA SER A 808 1.63 -23.43 -9.21
C SER A 808 0.39 -22.54 -9.38
N GLY A 809 -0.55 -22.59 -8.42
CA GLY A 809 -1.83 -21.90 -8.49
C GLY A 809 -2.87 -22.61 -9.38
N GLY A 810 -2.58 -23.81 -9.88
CA GLY A 810 -3.51 -24.59 -10.70
C GLY A 810 -4.02 -25.87 -10.02
N PHE A 811 -4.94 -26.56 -10.70
CA PHE A 811 -5.41 -27.89 -10.31
C PHE A 811 -4.75 -28.97 -11.17
N GLN A 812 -4.35 -30.08 -10.55
CA GLN A 812 -3.84 -31.28 -11.22
C GLN A 812 -4.98 -32.22 -11.59
N VAL A 813 -5.07 -32.60 -12.87
CA VAL A 813 -6.13 -33.46 -13.41
C VAL A 813 -5.90 -34.93 -13.10
N PHE A 814 -6.94 -35.60 -12.60
CA PHE A 814 -6.97 -37.06 -12.41
C PHE A 814 -7.97 -37.77 -13.34
N ARG A 815 -9.05 -37.10 -13.76
CA ARG A 815 -10.11 -37.70 -14.59
C ARG A 815 -10.35 -36.90 -15.88
N PRO A 816 -9.42 -36.94 -16.85
CA PRO A 816 -9.51 -36.12 -18.07
C PRO A 816 -10.73 -36.44 -18.96
N LYS A 817 -11.34 -37.61 -18.77
CA LYS A 817 -12.54 -38.05 -19.51
C LYS A 817 -13.87 -37.62 -18.86
N HIS A 818 -13.81 -36.92 -17.72
CA HIS A 818 -15.02 -36.41 -17.09
C HIS A 818 -15.64 -35.33 -17.99
N TRP A 819 -16.97 -35.31 -18.11
CA TRP A 819 -17.69 -34.43 -19.03
C TRP A 819 -17.39 -32.94 -18.80
N ALA A 820 -17.10 -32.55 -17.55
CA ALA A 820 -16.72 -31.17 -17.21
C ALA A 820 -15.40 -30.71 -17.85
N LEU A 821 -14.57 -31.65 -18.32
CA LEU A 821 -13.29 -31.38 -19.00
C LEU A 821 -13.38 -31.70 -20.51
N GLU A 822 -14.56 -32.01 -21.04
CA GLU A 822 -14.72 -32.32 -22.46
C GLU A 822 -14.30 -31.14 -23.34
N GLY A 823 -13.50 -31.42 -24.39
CA GLY A 823 -12.98 -30.38 -25.29
C GLY A 823 -11.83 -29.53 -24.72
N SER A 824 -11.43 -29.73 -23.47
CA SER A 824 -10.29 -29.00 -22.86
C SER A 824 -8.93 -29.46 -23.39
N HIS A 825 -8.86 -30.65 -23.98
CA HIS A 825 -7.61 -31.33 -24.36
C HIS A 825 -6.64 -31.58 -23.19
N LEU A 826 -7.12 -31.56 -21.94
CA LEU A 826 -6.34 -31.89 -20.76
C LEU A 826 -6.19 -33.40 -20.61
N ASP A 827 -4.97 -33.84 -20.28
CA ASP A 827 -4.62 -35.23 -19.99
C ASP A 827 -4.43 -35.47 -18.49
N TYR A 828 -4.32 -36.74 -18.10
CA TYR A 828 -4.02 -37.13 -16.72
C TYR A 828 -2.68 -36.52 -16.28
N GLY A 829 -2.68 -35.81 -15.16
CA GLY A 829 -1.50 -35.17 -14.57
C GLY A 829 -1.27 -33.73 -15.04
N ASP A 830 -1.98 -33.25 -16.05
CA ASP A 830 -1.88 -31.86 -16.50
C ASP A 830 -2.33 -30.89 -15.41
N LEU A 831 -1.70 -29.72 -15.41
CA LEU A 831 -2.10 -28.59 -14.56
C LEU A 831 -2.89 -27.60 -15.39
N PHE A 832 -4.04 -27.14 -14.88
CA PHE A 832 -4.79 -26.04 -15.50
C PHE A 832 -5.02 -24.90 -14.53
N GLY A 833 -5.07 -23.68 -15.08
CA GLY A 833 -5.32 -22.46 -14.32
C GLY A 833 -4.12 -21.88 -13.57
N CYS A 834 -2.90 -22.38 -13.80
CA CYS A 834 -1.68 -21.87 -13.18
C CYS A 834 -1.42 -20.39 -13.51
N ASP A 835 -1.57 -19.97 -14.77
CA ASP A 835 -1.28 -18.60 -15.19
C ASP A 835 -2.19 -17.57 -14.51
N ALA A 836 -3.45 -17.95 -14.30
CA ALA A 836 -4.47 -17.15 -13.61
C ALA A 836 -4.50 -17.39 -12.10
N LYS A 837 -3.73 -18.37 -11.60
CA LYS A 837 -3.73 -18.86 -10.22
C LYS A 837 -5.13 -19.12 -9.65
N ILE A 838 -5.94 -19.91 -10.36
CA ILE A 838 -7.34 -20.17 -9.96
C ILE A 838 -7.49 -20.98 -8.66
N ALA A 839 -6.42 -21.66 -8.22
CA ALA A 839 -6.33 -22.28 -6.90
C ALA A 839 -5.43 -21.41 -6.01
N SER A 840 -6.02 -20.37 -5.42
CA SER A 840 -5.34 -19.44 -4.51
C SER A 840 -6.29 -18.88 -3.45
N PHE A 841 -5.69 -18.27 -2.42
CA PHE A 841 -6.36 -17.79 -1.22
C PHE A 841 -6.92 -18.95 -0.41
N GLU A 842 -8.12 -19.43 -0.76
CA GLU A 842 -8.83 -20.46 0.00
C GLU A 842 -9.37 -21.56 -0.91
N VAL A 843 -9.30 -22.80 -0.43
CA VAL A 843 -9.74 -24.01 -1.12
C VAL A 843 -10.41 -24.96 -0.14
N ASP A 844 -11.45 -25.64 -0.59
CA ASP A 844 -12.11 -26.69 0.18
C ASP A 844 -11.58 -28.07 -0.23
N GLY A 845 -11.62 -29.02 0.71
CA GLY A 845 -11.17 -30.38 0.50
C GLY A 845 -12.19 -31.42 0.95
N CYS A 846 -11.82 -32.68 0.79
CA CYS A 846 -12.51 -33.80 1.43
C CYS A 846 -11.48 -34.86 1.84
N ASP A 847 -11.85 -35.78 2.71
CA ASP A 847 -11.02 -36.95 3.01
C ASP A 847 -11.10 -37.95 1.85
N TYR A 848 -9.94 -38.43 1.39
CA TYR A 848 -9.87 -39.32 0.24
C TYR A 848 -8.72 -40.32 0.30
N ASN A 849 -8.93 -41.46 -0.35
CA ASN A 849 -7.90 -42.47 -0.58
C ASN A 849 -7.56 -42.57 -2.06
N VAL A 850 -6.28 -42.75 -2.39
CA VAL A 850 -5.83 -42.96 -3.77
C VAL A 850 -5.87 -44.46 -4.10
N ARG A 851 -6.66 -44.84 -5.10
CA ARG A 851 -6.76 -46.21 -5.59
C ARG A 851 -6.35 -46.26 -7.06
N LYS A 852 -5.27 -46.98 -7.36
CA LYS A 852 -4.71 -47.09 -8.72
C LYS A 852 -4.45 -45.72 -9.38
N GLY A 853 -3.93 -44.77 -8.62
CA GLY A 853 -3.60 -43.42 -9.10
C GLY A 853 -4.78 -42.45 -9.18
N LEU A 854 -5.98 -42.82 -8.72
CA LEU A 854 -7.15 -41.96 -8.75
C LEU A 854 -7.67 -41.67 -7.33
N PRO A 855 -8.01 -40.43 -6.99
CA PRO A 855 -8.58 -40.06 -5.69
C PRO A 855 -10.06 -40.45 -5.60
N TYR A 856 -10.47 -40.97 -4.45
CA TYR A 856 -11.85 -41.34 -4.12
C TYR A 856 -12.18 -40.90 -2.70
N PRO A 857 -13.33 -40.22 -2.47
CA PRO A 857 -13.73 -39.79 -1.13
C PRO A 857 -13.89 -41.00 -0.20
N THR A 858 -13.54 -40.82 1.07
CA THR A 858 -13.80 -41.82 2.13
C THR A 858 -15.23 -41.74 2.63
N GLY A 859 -15.77 -40.51 2.70
CA GLY A 859 -17.06 -40.17 3.29
C GLY A 859 -17.03 -40.00 4.82
N ASP A 860 -15.85 -40.09 5.44
CA ASP A 860 -15.69 -39.95 6.89
C ASP A 860 -15.95 -38.51 7.38
N ASP A 861 -15.75 -37.53 6.50
CA ASP A 861 -16.00 -36.10 6.69
C ASP A 861 -17.40 -35.66 6.21
N GLY A 862 -18.24 -36.60 5.79
CA GLY A 862 -19.57 -36.34 5.23
C GLY A 862 -19.60 -36.15 3.71
N ALA A 863 -18.46 -36.15 3.03
CA ALA A 863 -18.44 -36.06 1.57
C ALA A 863 -19.18 -37.25 0.92
N PRO A 864 -20.03 -37.03 -0.10
CA PRO A 864 -20.74 -38.12 -0.75
C PRO A 864 -19.78 -39.15 -1.36
N THR A 865 -19.93 -40.42 -0.99
CA THR A 865 -19.03 -41.51 -1.46
C THR A 865 -19.10 -41.79 -2.96
N ASN A 866 -20.13 -41.26 -3.64
CA ASN A 866 -20.29 -41.28 -5.09
C ASN A 866 -19.74 -40.03 -5.80
N MET A 867 -19.16 -39.07 -5.07
CA MET A 867 -18.49 -37.90 -5.64
C MET A 867 -17.24 -38.32 -6.43
N GLU A 868 -17.07 -37.76 -7.63
CA GLU A 868 -15.87 -37.96 -8.43
C GLU A 868 -14.90 -36.78 -8.26
N ILE A 869 -13.73 -37.05 -7.66
CA ILE A 869 -12.64 -36.08 -7.59
C ILE A 869 -11.96 -36.04 -8.97
N ILE A 870 -12.15 -34.93 -9.70
CA ILE A 870 -11.65 -34.77 -11.08
C ILE A 870 -10.26 -34.14 -11.16
N ALA A 871 -9.96 -33.24 -10.23
CA ALA A 871 -8.69 -32.53 -10.11
C ALA A 871 -8.46 -32.06 -8.67
N THR A 872 -7.21 -31.87 -8.25
CA THR A 872 -6.88 -31.39 -6.89
C THR A 872 -5.73 -30.37 -6.90
N CYS A 873 -5.63 -29.58 -5.84
CA CYS A 873 -4.47 -28.76 -5.52
C CYS A 873 -4.09 -29.00 -4.04
N PRO A 874 -2.86 -28.69 -3.60
CA PRO A 874 -2.54 -28.71 -2.19
C PRO A 874 -3.24 -27.54 -1.49
N GLY A 875 -3.80 -27.83 -0.32
CA GLY A 875 -4.27 -26.84 0.63
C GLY A 875 -3.71 -27.19 2.00
N THR A 876 -3.56 -26.20 2.87
CA THR A 876 -3.24 -26.43 4.27
C THR A 876 -4.06 -25.50 5.11
N SER A 877 -4.61 -26.01 6.20
CA SER A 877 -5.43 -25.24 7.11
C SER A 877 -4.59 -24.21 7.89
N GLY A 878 -3.26 -24.38 7.90
CA GLY A 878 -2.31 -23.36 8.32
C GLY A 878 -0.85 -23.76 8.10
N GLU A 879 0.09 -22.88 8.46
CA GLU A 879 1.53 -23.15 8.33
C GLU A 879 2.32 -22.99 9.63
N GLU A 880 3.45 -23.70 9.70
CA GLU A 880 4.37 -23.59 10.83
C GLU A 880 5.06 -22.23 10.83
N ASP A 881 5.15 -21.61 12.01
CA ASP A 881 5.85 -20.34 12.18
C ASP A 881 7.36 -20.54 12.12
N HIS A 882 7.91 -20.47 10.92
CA HIS A 882 9.36 -20.49 10.69
C HIS A 882 10.06 -19.16 11.01
N TRP A 883 9.32 -18.15 11.49
CA TRP A 883 9.81 -16.79 11.66
C TRP A 883 9.71 -16.27 13.10
N GLU A 884 9.36 -17.12 14.06
CA GLU A 884 9.32 -16.81 15.49
C GLU A 884 8.41 -15.60 15.83
N GLY A 885 7.26 -15.50 15.18
CA GLY A 885 6.26 -14.46 15.38
C GLY A 885 6.65 -13.09 14.81
N LYS A 886 7.74 -13.03 14.03
CA LYS A 886 8.24 -11.76 13.44
C LYS A 886 7.49 -11.34 12.19
N HIS A 887 6.78 -12.27 11.55
CA HIS A 887 6.04 -12.03 10.32
C HIS A 887 4.59 -12.48 10.47
N LEU A 888 3.72 -11.78 9.76
CA LEU A 888 2.31 -12.12 9.68
C LEU A 888 2.16 -13.41 8.88
N LEU A 889 1.55 -14.44 9.45
CA LEU A 889 1.43 -15.75 8.78
C LEU A 889 0.09 -15.99 8.11
N ASN A 890 -0.98 -15.34 8.59
CA ASN A 890 -2.39 -15.55 8.25
C ASN A 890 -2.75 -17.06 8.15
N ALA A 891 -3.45 -17.57 9.17
CA ALA A 891 -3.65 -18.99 9.43
C ALA A 891 -2.38 -19.76 9.85
N PRO A 892 -1.74 -19.40 10.98
CA PRO A 892 -0.75 -20.27 11.61
C PRO A 892 -1.42 -21.56 12.13
N VAL A 893 -0.68 -22.67 12.18
CA VAL A 893 -1.18 -23.95 12.73
C VAL A 893 -1.76 -23.81 14.15
N SER A 894 -1.27 -22.85 14.93
CA SER A 894 -1.73 -22.59 16.30
C SER A 894 -3.11 -21.92 16.42
N GLU A 895 -3.65 -21.36 15.34
CA GLU A 895 -5.00 -20.77 15.29
C GLU A 895 -6.11 -21.83 15.05
N MET A 896 -5.73 -23.10 14.83
CA MET A 896 -6.62 -24.26 14.66
C MET A 896 -6.61 -25.17 15.89
#